data_AF-A0A136PI49-F1
#
_entry.id   AF-A0A136PI49-F1
#
_cell.length_a   1.000
_cell.length_b   1.000
_cell.length_c   1.000
_cell.angle_alpha   90.00
_cell.angle_beta   90.00
_cell.angle_gamma   90.00
#
_symmetry.space_group_name_H-M   'P 1'
#
loop_
_entity.id
_entity.type
_entity.pdbx_description
1 polymer ?
#
loop_
_entity_poly.entity_id
_entity_poly.type
_entity_poly.pdbx_seq_one_letter_code
_entity_poly.pdbx_strand_id
1 'polypeptide(L)'
;PEGDTPEGTSPPEEEAALHGDAVGVEVGDLRPRFAELEAHLLHHGKVRHWSEWWEQYVERPLAGADHDTYRQVMVLIGSLFRRLRPTRADRLDRDEDRERYMWTRIRQHLARTGVDPADCLYVCGAFHAASRVEQFGLDSTAPDFEISPRTGTGWRYGLIPSSHSAIEAQFGLAPGSVSIAAASWTKAVSAARVTPYRLAGQPGERSRAGRGRAAGTPAPDGADGSVTDRLTGFLAAPPPLDGLDEAELRGWCVDIVRLARRNGYLASTADAIAVFEHSILLAGLRNRARPTPYDFADAAVTCIEKDVVPGRRDVRRLCEILLGGDRIGQVGYHALPPLARDVLDRLRPLGLDLEKRTVQRALLDLTATPELAACSDLLWLLRHLLPADAVRPIMGERRLGHRSIQESWDLALGRNQRALIELGYEGVTVEQVLEQRLRRAVRAPDATAAGALAAVEDALRLLDSPRLVDDLGTRAVELLAAERTVDDAPDVLRRIRRLLAHYRATTAALPAWCEAFMTTGYAHYCTLLPSAFVDDEAGTRQVGAMLGFLFSLESVALSLGCDRSQLELAVAQCHPEAPAKVALLWAARHQLGLLPLTELRARCAELLANPLVVPAFPQYLAGFVHALEPVPGLAPFVVETMSTAFARLPDPVLLPWLPTLITTLRDQGPELVPLLVREAGRTFPGGLTELDAWVPPWQRPAGGTPTAAPLPAGRVTPLL
;
A
#
# COMPACT_ATOMS: atom_id res chain seq x y z
N PRO A 1 -57.59 30.80 -12.56
CA PRO A 1 -57.63 30.19 -11.21
C PRO A 1 -56.18 30.12 -10.69
N GLU A 2 -55.60 31.26 -10.32
CA GLU A 2 -55.56 31.77 -8.92
C GLU A 2 -55.01 30.69 -7.97
N GLY A 3 -53.87 30.84 -7.30
CA GLY A 3 -52.95 31.96 -7.10
C GLY A 3 -52.14 31.66 -5.82
N ASP A 4 -50.88 32.10 -5.81
CA ASP A 4 -49.89 32.23 -4.71
C ASP A 4 -50.29 31.94 -3.26
N THR A 5 -49.38 31.34 -2.49
CA THR A 5 -48.83 31.90 -1.21
C THR A 5 -47.73 31.00 -0.58
N PRO A 6 -46.86 31.49 0.34
CA PRO A 6 -45.41 31.49 0.17
C PRO A 6 -44.61 30.80 1.29
N GLU A 7 -43.28 30.92 1.21
CA GLU A 7 -42.28 30.59 2.24
C GLU A 7 -42.71 31.03 3.65
N GLY A 8 -42.63 30.08 4.59
CA GLY A 8 -42.82 30.27 6.02
C GLY A 8 -41.59 29.80 6.78
N THR A 9 -40.85 30.78 7.26
CA THR A 9 -39.70 30.75 8.17
C THR A 9 -39.92 29.81 9.36
N SER A 10 -38.96 28.92 9.63
CA SER A 10 -38.88 28.16 10.89
C SER A 10 -38.66 29.12 12.07
N PRO A 11 -39.46 29.07 13.16
CA PRO A 11 -39.14 29.76 14.41
C PRO A 11 -38.11 28.96 15.24
N PRO A 12 -37.44 29.60 16.22
CA PRO A 12 -36.26 29.07 16.90
C PRO A 12 -36.59 27.93 17.87
N GLU A 13 -35.73 26.90 17.90
CA GLU A 13 -35.82 25.70 18.73
C GLU A 13 -35.66 25.93 20.26
N GLU A 14 -35.63 27.17 20.74
CA GLU A 14 -35.28 27.49 22.14
C GLU A 14 -36.45 27.67 23.12
N GLU A 15 -37.72 27.62 22.67
CA GLU A 15 -38.89 27.77 23.57
C GLU A 15 -39.71 26.49 23.83
N ALA A 16 -39.31 25.33 23.26
CA ALA A 16 -39.97 24.04 23.50
C ALA A 16 -39.36 23.24 24.68
N ALA A 17 -38.35 23.76 25.37
CA ALA A 17 -37.63 23.06 26.45
C ALA A 17 -38.26 23.20 27.86
N LEU A 18 -39.53 23.63 27.97
CA LEU A 18 -40.15 23.95 29.27
C LEU A 18 -41.46 23.22 29.61
N HIS A 19 -41.80 22.16 28.89
CA HIS A 19 -42.81 21.20 29.34
C HIS A 19 -42.23 19.79 29.31
N GLY A 20 -42.16 19.16 30.49
CA GLY A 20 -41.64 17.81 30.63
C GLY A 20 -42.34 16.85 29.67
N ASP A 21 -41.55 16.23 28.80
CA ASP A 21 -41.97 15.08 28.00
C ASP A 21 -42.36 13.96 28.97
N ALA A 22 -43.64 13.96 29.32
CA ALA A 22 -44.30 12.81 29.88
C ALA A 22 -44.10 11.68 28.87
N VAL A 23 -43.32 10.68 29.27
CA VAL A 23 -43.16 9.41 28.57
C VAL A 23 -44.54 8.83 28.33
N GLY A 24 -45.07 9.05 27.12
CA GLY A 24 -46.30 8.45 26.64
C GLY A 24 -46.07 6.96 26.44
N VAL A 25 -46.20 6.18 27.50
CA VAL A 25 -46.45 4.74 27.39
C VAL A 25 -47.85 4.62 26.77
N GLU A 26 -47.93 4.34 25.47
CA GLU A 26 -49.19 3.91 24.87
C GLU A 26 -49.66 2.66 25.62
N VAL A 27 -50.83 2.78 26.27
CA VAL A 27 -51.49 1.71 26.99
C VAL A 27 -51.92 0.65 25.97
N GLY A 28 -51.02 -0.28 25.67
CA GLY A 28 -51.25 -1.37 24.72
C GLY A 28 -50.04 -2.25 24.42
N ASP A 29 -48.81 -1.71 24.42
CA ASP A 29 -47.57 -2.48 24.17
C ASP A 29 -46.70 -2.54 25.44
N LEU A 30 -47.15 -3.33 26.43
CA LEU A 30 -46.55 -3.43 27.77
C LEU A 30 -45.18 -4.17 27.82
N ARG A 31 -44.52 -4.40 26.68
CA ARG A 31 -43.25 -5.15 26.63
C ARG A 31 -42.12 -4.24 26.16
N PRO A 32 -41.14 -3.91 27.03
CA PRO A 32 -39.96 -3.17 26.59
C PRO A 32 -39.21 -3.95 25.52
N ARG A 33 -38.81 -3.27 24.45
CA ARG A 33 -38.08 -3.86 23.32
C ARG A 33 -36.60 -4.00 23.67
N PHE A 34 -35.87 -4.87 22.96
CA PHE A 34 -34.44 -5.08 23.23
C PHE A 34 -33.62 -3.78 23.16
N ALA A 35 -33.91 -2.87 22.22
CA ALA A 35 -33.21 -1.59 22.13
C ALA A 35 -33.48 -0.68 23.35
N GLU A 36 -34.70 -0.71 23.89
CA GLU A 36 -35.07 0.03 25.10
C GLU A 36 -34.43 -0.60 26.34
N LEU A 37 -34.41 -1.93 26.42
CA LEU A 37 -33.69 -2.66 27.47
C LEU A 37 -32.19 -2.36 27.38
N GLU A 38 -31.59 -2.42 26.20
CA GLU A 38 -30.18 -2.09 25.96
C GLU A 38 -29.88 -0.67 26.42
N ALA A 39 -30.63 0.33 25.95
CA ALA A 39 -30.46 1.72 26.37
C ALA A 39 -30.60 1.88 27.90
N HIS A 40 -31.58 1.21 28.51
CA HIS A 40 -31.79 1.21 29.95
C HIS A 40 -30.60 0.58 30.70
N LEU A 41 -30.13 -0.59 30.26
CA LEU A 41 -29.00 -1.30 30.86
C LEU A 41 -27.69 -0.52 30.70
N LEU A 42 -27.46 0.12 29.56
CA LEU A 42 -26.30 0.98 29.33
C LEU A 42 -26.34 2.22 30.22
N HIS A 43 -27.50 2.88 30.30
CA HIS A 43 -27.71 4.06 31.14
C HIS A 43 -27.47 3.75 32.62
N HIS A 44 -28.13 2.71 33.15
CA HIS A 44 -28.00 2.35 34.56
C HIS A 44 -26.69 1.65 34.90
N GLY A 45 -26.12 0.90 33.95
CA GLY A 45 -24.77 0.35 34.06
C GLY A 45 -23.67 1.41 33.94
N LYS A 46 -24.02 2.64 33.53
CA LYS A 46 -23.08 3.75 33.25
C LYS A 46 -21.95 3.35 32.29
N VAL A 47 -22.30 2.57 31.27
CA VAL A 47 -21.40 2.04 30.24
C VAL A 47 -21.85 2.51 28.86
N ARG A 48 -20.91 2.68 27.93
CA ARG A 48 -21.21 3.25 26.60
C ARG A 48 -21.61 2.20 25.58
N HIS A 49 -21.14 0.97 25.77
CA HIS A 49 -21.24 -0.07 24.76
C HIS A 49 -21.81 -1.35 25.35
N TRP A 50 -22.63 -2.05 24.55
CA TRP A 50 -23.17 -3.37 24.93
C TRP A 50 -22.08 -4.37 25.28
N SER A 51 -20.97 -4.39 24.54
CA SER A 51 -19.82 -5.25 24.81
C SER A 51 -19.21 -4.99 26.19
N GLU A 52 -19.12 -3.72 26.61
CA GLU A 52 -18.65 -3.33 27.94
C GLU A 52 -19.61 -3.84 29.02
N TRP A 53 -20.91 -3.62 28.82
CA TRP A 53 -21.94 -4.11 29.74
C TRP A 53 -21.90 -5.63 29.89
N TRP A 54 -21.86 -6.34 28.77
CA TRP A 54 -21.86 -7.80 28.73
C TRP A 54 -20.63 -8.40 29.41
N GLU A 55 -19.43 -7.88 29.11
CA GLU A 55 -18.20 -8.32 29.76
C GLU A 55 -18.29 -8.12 31.28
N GLN A 56 -18.74 -6.93 31.71
CA GLN A 56 -18.71 -6.52 33.12
C GLN A 56 -19.75 -7.27 33.96
N TYR A 57 -20.98 -7.41 33.46
CA TYR A 57 -22.12 -7.89 34.24
C TYR A 57 -22.52 -9.33 33.94
N VAL A 58 -22.00 -9.94 32.87
CA VAL A 58 -22.30 -11.33 32.50
C VAL A 58 -21.04 -12.19 32.48
N GLU A 59 -20.05 -11.87 31.64
CA GLU A 59 -18.91 -12.79 31.42
C GLU A 59 -17.98 -12.87 32.63
N ARG A 60 -17.56 -11.73 33.19
CA ARG A 60 -16.65 -11.71 34.34
C ARG A 60 -17.24 -12.37 35.58
N PRO A 61 -18.50 -12.10 35.97
CA PRO A 61 -19.14 -12.84 37.06
C PRO A 61 -19.16 -14.35 36.80
N LEU A 62 -19.43 -14.77 35.56
CA LEU A 62 -19.55 -16.19 35.20
C LEU A 62 -18.21 -16.92 35.04
N ALA A 63 -17.09 -16.20 34.91
CA ALA A 63 -15.78 -16.80 34.64
C ALA A 63 -15.31 -17.81 35.70
N GLY A 64 -15.77 -17.67 36.95
CA GLY A 64 -15.49 -18.59 38.06
C GLY A 64 -16.69 -19.44 38.51
N ALA A 65 -17.82 -19.35 37.81
CA ALA A 65 -19.03 -20.09 38.16
C ALA A 65 -18.89 -21.58 37.81
N ASP A 66 -19.55 -22.44 38.59
CA ASP A 66 -19.72 -23.85 38.24
C ASP A 66 -20.63 -24.02 37.01
N HIS A 67 -20.63 -25.22 36.43
CA HIS A 67 -21.37 -25.52 35.21
C HIS A 67 -22.88 -25.28 35.34
N ASP A 68 -23.48 -25.64 36.47
CA ASP A 68 -24.92 -25.52 36.68
C ASP A 68 -25.33 -24.05 36.80
N THR A 69 -24.56 -23.27 37.56
CA THR A 69 -24.76 -21.82 37.67
C THR A 69 -24.60 -21.14 36.31
N TYR A 70 -23.54 -21.48 35.55
CA TYR A 70 -23.31 -20.96 34.21
C TYR A 70 -24.49 -21.25 33.28
N ARG A 71 -24.94 -22.52 33.24
CA ARG A 71 -26.08 -22.94 32.43
C ARG A 71 -27.35 -22.19 32.83
N GLN A 72 -27.65 -22.10 34.12
CA GLN A 72 -28.86 -21.43 34.61
C GLN A 72 -28.89 -19.94 34.21
N VAL A 73 -27.79 -19.23 34.40
CA VAL A 73 -27.67 -17.80 34.05
C VAL A 73 -27.79 -17.60 32.53
N MET A 74 -27.08 -18.39 31.72
CA MET A 74 -27.10 -18.24 30.26
C MET A 74 -28.47 -18.59 29.66
N VAL A 75 -29.17 -19.59 30.22
CA VAL A 75 -30.56 -19.91 29.82
C VAL A 75 -31.52 -18.79 30.23
N LEU A 76 -31.37 -18.23 31.43
CA LEU A 76 -32.20 -17.10 31.89
C LEU A 76 -32.05 -15.89 30.96
N ILE A 77 -30.81 -15.46 30.72
CA ILE A 77 -30.49 -14.33 29.85
C ILE A 77 -30.98 -14.60 28.42
N GLY A 78 -30.70 -15.79 27.88
CA GLY A 78 -31.17 -16.20 26.56
C GLY A 78 -32.70 -16.15 26.44
N SER A 79 -33.41 -16.63 27.46
CA SER A 79 -34.87 -16.59 27.51
C SER A 79 -35.42 -15.16 27.60
N LEU A 80 -34.75 -14.27 28.31
CA LEU A 80 -35.09 -12.85 28.42
C LEU A 80 -34.95 -12.17 27.05
N PHE A 81 -33.82 -12.37 26.37
CA PHE A 81 -33.59 -11.83 25.03
C PHE A 81 -34.62 -12.35 24.03
N ARG A 82 -35.05 -13.61 24.16
CA ARG A 82 -36.11 -14.18 23.33
C ARG A 82 -37.48 -13.58 23.60
N ARG A 83 -37.77 -13.17 24.84
CA ARG A 83 -39.03 -12.52 25.23
C ARG A 83 -39.12 -11.05 24.82
N LEU A 84 -37.99 -10.33 24.79
CA LEU A 84 -37.93 -8.86 24.58
C LEU A 84 -37.62 -8.45 23.13
N ARG A 85 -37.65 -9.37 22.17
CA ARG A 85 -37.29 -9.07 20.78
C ARG A 85 -38.37 -8.30 20.01
N PRO A 86 -37.98 -7.46 19.03
CA PRO A 86 -38.94 -6.77 18.16
C PRO A 86 -39.70 -7.75 17.27
N THR A 87 -40.98 -7.46 17.01
CA THR A 87 -41.84 -8.12 16.02
C THR A 87 -41.36 -7.82 14.60
N ARG A 88 -40.29 -8.49 14.15
CA ARG A 88 -39.99 -8.66 12.71
C ARG A 88 -40.15 -10.14 12.37
N ALA A 89 -41.33 -10.50 11.86
CA ALA A 89 -41.73 -11.89 11.55
C ALA A 89 -40.66 -12.63 10.74
N ASP A 90 -40.12 -12.01 9.71
CA ASP A 90 -39.20 -12.64 8.75
C ASP A 90 -37.84 -13.05 9.35
N ARG A 91 -37.41 -12.38 10.44
CA ARG A 91 -36.15 -12.69 11.13
C ARG A 91 -36.35 -13.77 12.19
N LEU A 92 -37.57 -13.92 12.71
CA LEU A 92 -37.94 -14.99 13.65
C LEU A 92 -37.92 -16.34 12.95
N ASP A 93 -38.52 -16.43 11.76
CA ASP A 93 -38.55 -17.67 10.98
C ASP A 93 -37.14 -18.20 10.71
N ARG A 94 -36.19 -17.31 10.36
CA ARG A 94 -34.80 -17.71 10.11
C ARG A 94 -34.04 -18.16 11.36
N ASP A 95 -34.23 -17.52 12.50
CA ASP A 95 -33.56 -17.94 13.74
C ASP A 95 -34.17 -19.25 14.28
N GLU A 96 -35.48 -19.44 14.14
CA GLU A 96 -36.15 -20.69 14.47
C GLU A 96 -35.74 -21.81 13.51
N ASP A 97 -35.63 -21.56 12.20
CA ASP A 97 -35.08 -22.51 11.24
C ASP A 97 -33.64 -22.91 11.57
N ARG A 98 -32.81 -21.96 12.04
CA ARG A 98 -31.45 -22.26 12.53
C ARG A 98 -31.49 -23.18 13.76
N GLU A 99 -32.43 -22.95 14.67
CA GLU A 99 -32.63 -23.81 15.86
C GLU A 99 -33.12 -25.21 15.46
N ARG A 100 -34.10 -25.29 14.55
CA ARG A 100 -34.60 -26.55 13.97
C ARG A 100 -33.47 -27.33 13.31
N TYR A 101 -32.71 -26.68 12.43
CA TYR A 101 -31.53 -27.24 11.77
C TYR A 101 -30.49 -27.71 12.80
N MET A 102 -30.16 -26.88 13.79
CA MET A 102 -29.16 -27.18 14.81
C MET A 102 -29.54 -28.43 15.60
N TRP A 103 -30.74 -28.47 16.18
CA TRP A 103 -31.20 -29.61 16.98
C TRP A 103 -31.32 -30.90 16.17
N THR A 104 -31.81 -30.82 14.94
CA THR A 104 -31.82 -31.98 14.02
C THR A 104 -30.40 -32.48 13.75
N ARG A 105 -29.42 -31.61 13.47
CA ARG A 105 -28.02 -32.01 13.27
C ARG A 105 -27.38 -32.59 14.53
N ILE A 106 -27.69 -32.05 15.70
CA ILE A 106 -27.21 -32.56 17.00
C ILE A 106 -27.70 -34.00 17.20
N ARG A 107 -29.01 -34.25 17.09
CA ARG A 107 -29.57 -35.61 17.26
C ARG A 107 -29.04 -36.59 16.21
N GLN A 108 -28.96 -36.19 14.94
CA GLN A 108 -28.39 -37.03 13.88
C GLN A 108 -26.92 -37.37 14.14
N HIS A 109 -26.13 -36.42 14.65
CA HIS A 109 -24.73 -36.66 14.99
C HIS A 109 -24.60 -37.65 16.15
N LEU A 110 -25.37 -37.46 17.22
CA LEU A 110 -25.37 -38.35 18.39
C LEU A 110 -25.81 -39.77 18.01
N ALA A 111 -26.91 -39.90 17.26
CA ALA A 111 -27.38 -41.20 16.78
C ALA A 111 -26.34 -41.93 15.90
N ARG A 112 -25.62 -41.20 15.05
CA ARG A 112 -24.60 -41.77 14.16
C ARG A 112 -23.32 -42.16 14.90
N THR A 113 -22.94 -41.41 15.93
CA THR A 113 -21.65 -41.59 16.62
C THR A 113 -21.75 -42.41 17.89
N GLY A 114 -22.94 -42.50 18.50
CA GLY A 114 -23.17 -43.18 19.77
C GLY A 114 -22.49 -42.50 20.97
N VAL A 115 -22.00 -41.26 20.81
CA VAL A 115 -21.35 -40.51 21.89
C VAL A 115 -22.40 -40.09 22.92
N ASP A 116 -22.03 -40.19 24.20
CA ASP A 116 -22.88 -39.71 25.30
C ASP A 116 -23.06 -38.18 25.16
N PRO A 117 -24.29 -37.65 25.18
CA PRO A 117 -24.53 -36.21 25.19
C PRO A 117 -23.79 -35.47 26.32
N ALA A 118 -23.54 -36.12 27.46
CA ALA A 118 -22.79 -35.56 28.57
C ALA A 118 -21.31 -35.29 28.22
N ASP A 119 -20.76 -35.99 27.23
CA ASP A 119 -19.40 -35.80 26.72
C ASP A 119 -19.34 -34.80 25.54
N CYS A 120 -20.47 -34.20 25.17
CA CYS A 120 -20.59 -33.29 24.03
C CYS A 120 -20.67 -31.82 24.44
N LEU A 121 -19.87 -30.97 23.78
CA LEU A 121 -19.98 -29.51 23.89
C LEU A 121 -20.52 -28.90 22.59
N TYR A 122 -21.66 -28.21 22.67
CA TYR A 122 -22.24 -27.45 21.56
C TYR A 122 -22.06 -25.95 21.79
N VAL A 123 -21.36 -25.28 20.88
CA VAL A 123 -21.08 -23.83 20.98
C VAL A 123 -22.13 -23.05 20.19
N CYS A 124 -22.94 -22.26 20.89
CA CYS A 124 -23.95 -21.37 20.29
C CYS A 124 -24.11 -20.09 21.12
N GLY A 125 -24.80 -19.09 20.57
CA GLY A 125 -25.17 -17.89 21.34
C GLY A 125 -26.25 -18.20 22.38
N ALA A 126 -26.22 -17.52 23.53
CA ALA A 126 -27.15 -17.73 24.64
C ALA A 126 -28.63 -17.66 24.23
N PHE A 127 -28.95 -16.87 23.21
CA PHE A 127 -30.29 -16.78 22.60
C PHE A 127 -30.88 -18.14 22.21
N HIS A 128 -30.05 -19.07 21.71
CA HIS A 128 -30.47 -20.38 21.23
C HIS A 128 -30.64 -21.41 22.36
N ALA A 129 -30.24 -21.07 23.59
CA ALA A 129 -30.35 -21.96 24.74
C ALA A 129 -31.80 -22.14 25.24
N ALA A 130 -32.73 -21.26 24.84
CA ALA A 130 -34.14 -21.32 25.22
C ALA A 130 -35.06 -21.22 23.98
N SER A 131 -35.18 -22.32 23.23
CA SER A 131 -36.02 -22.34 22.02
C SER A 131 -37.49 -22.70 22.30
N ARG A 132 -38.38 -22.40 21.33
CA ARG A 132 -39.81 -22.74 21.31
C ARG A 132 -40.14 -23.69 20.17
N VAL A 133 -39.16 -24.00 19.32
CA VAL A 133 -39.36 -24.94 18.21
C VAL A 133 -39.61 -26.33 18.77
N GLU A 134 -40.50 -27.07 18.15
CA GLU A 134 -40.87 -28.44 18.54
C GLU A 134 -39.66 -29.39 18.53
N GLN A 135 -38.65 -29.14 17.68
CA GLN A 135 -37.40 -29.90 17.62
C GLN A 135 -36.42 -29.58 18.77
N PHE A 136 -36.75 -28.66 19.69
CA PHE A 136 -35.82 -28.28 20.77
C PHE A 136 -35.58 -29.43 21.75
N GLY A 137 -34.30 -29.66 22.08
CA GLY A 137 -33.89 -30.67 23.04
C GLY A 137 -33.60 -32.05 22.43
N LEU A 138 -32.94 -32.88 23.22
CA LEU A 138 -32.56 -34.26 22.84
C LEU A 138 -33.75 -35.21 22.90
N ASP A 139 -34.68 -34.99 23.84
CA ASP A 139 -35.87 -35.81 24.06
C ASP A 139 -37.05 -35.45 23.14
N SER A 140 -36.85 -34.51 22.21
CA SER A 140 -37.90 -34.12 21.28
C SER A 140 -38.32 -35.29 20.40
N THR A 141 -39.62 -35.59 20.40
CA THR A 141 -40.25 -36.59 19.52
C THR A 141 -40.79 -35.98 18.23
N ALA A 142 -40.56 -34.68 18.00
CA ALA A 142 -41.01 -34.01 16.80
C ALA A 142 -40.24 -34.55 15.57
N PRO A 143 -40.85 -34.57 14.38
CA PRO A 143 -40.15 -34.96 13.16
C PRO A 143 -38.96 -34.03 12.91
N ASP A 144 -37.91 -34.60 12.34
CA ASP A 144 -36.71 -33.85 11.96
C ASP A 144 -37.05 -32.75 10.95
N PHE A 145 -36.38 -31.62 11.09
CA PHE A 145 -36.50 -30.52 10.15
C PHE A 145 -35.93 -30.91 8.79
N GLU A 146 -36.63 -30.57 7.70
CA GLU A 146 -36.16 -30.85 6.36
C GLU A 146 -34.94 -29.98 6.03
N ILE A 147 -33.78 -30.63 5.86
CA ILE A 147 -32.53 -29.95 5.53
C ILE A 147 -32.22 -30.17 4.05
N SER A 148 -32.32 -29.10 3.26
CA SER A 148 -32.00 -29.16 1.83
C SER A 148 -30.55 -29.62 1.58
N PRO A 149 -30.30 -30.37 0.49
CA PRO A 149 -28.95 -30.72 0.08
C PRO A 149 -28.08 -29.48 -0.12
N ARG A 150 -26.76 -29.63 0.10
CA ARG A 150 -25.81 -28.56 -0.24
C ARG A 150 -25.89 -28.26 -1.73
N THR A 151 -26.00 -26.99 -2.07
CA THR A 151 -25.91 -26.54 -3.46
C THR A 151 -24.50 -26.79 -4.00
N GLY A 152 -24.36 -27.12 -5.28
CA GLY A 152 -23.05 -27.29 -5.94
C GLY A 152 -22.26 -25.99 -6.15
N THR A 153 -22.77 -24.87 -5.64
CA THR A 153 -22.14 -23.55 -5.74
C THR A 153 -20.90 -23.47 -4.85
N GLY A 154 -19.73 -23.32 -5.48
CA GLY A 154 -18.51 -22.95 -4.76
C GLY A 154 -18.60 -21.50 -4.29
N TRP A 155 -18.29 -21.24 -3.02
CA TRP A 155 -18.22 -19.89 -2.48
C TRP A 155 -17.01 -19.16 -3.09
N ARG A 156 -17.27 -18.27 -4.04
CA ARG A 156 -16.23 -17.54 -4.80
C ARG A 156 -15.98 -16.13 -4.29
N TYR A 157 -16.78 -15.62 -3.35
CA TYR A 157 -16.73 -14.23 -2.91
C TYR A 157 -16.97 -14.14 -1.41
N GLY A 158 -16.00 -13.60 -0.67
CA GLY A 158 -16.11 -13.36 0.76
C GLY A 158 -15.09 -12.33 1.21
N LEU A 159 -15.55 -11.26 1.83
CA LEU A 159 -14.68 -10.33 2.56
C LEU A 159 -14.51 -10.92 3.96
N ILE A 160 -13.33 -11.45 4.23
CA ILE A 160 -12.98 -11.85 5.60
C ILE A 160 -12.21 -10.67 6.19
N PRO A 161 -12.72 -10.01 7.24
CA PRO A 161 -11.94 -9.01 7.97
C PRO A 161 -10.70 -9.69 8.55
N SER A 162 -9.52 -9.18 8.20
CA SER A 162 -8.23 -9.76 8.62
C SER A 162 -7.61 -9.06 9.83
N SER A 163 -8.32 -8.11 10.44
CA SER A 163 -7.91 -7.40 11.66
C SER A 163 -9.02 -7.36 12.70
N HIS A 164 -8.66 -7.31 13.98
CA HIS A 164 -9.63 -7.15 15.07
C HIS A 164 -10.52 -5.91 14.87
N SER A 165 -9.93 -4.78 14.47
CA SER A 165 -10.71 -3.55 14.20
C SER A 165 -11.76 -3.70 13.09
N ALA A 166 -11.45 -4.46 12.04
CA ALA A 166 -12.40 -4.71 10.95
C ALA A 166 -13.50 -5.69 11.37
N ILE A 167 -13.16 -6.70 12.19
CA ILE A 167 -14.12 -7.60 12.82
C ILE A 167 -15.07 -6.78 13.71
N GLU A 168 -14.53 -5.94 14.59
CA GLU A 168 -15.30 -5.12 15.51
C GLU A 168 -16.27 -4.20 14.76
N ALA A 169 -15.79 -3.48 13.74
CA ALA A 169 -16.62 -2.63 12.90
C ALA A 169 -17.73 -3.42 12.18
N GLN A 170 -17.42 -4.61 11.64
CA GLN A 170 -18.41 -5.44 10.94
C GLN A 170 -19.53 -5.93 11.87
N PHE A 171 -19.20 -6.26 13.11
CA PHE A 171 -20.16 -6.77 14.10
C PHE A 171 -20.76 -5.67 14.99
N GLY A 172 -20.41 -4.39 14.78
CA GLY A 172 -20.85 -3.28 15.61
C GLY A 172 -20.33 -3.36 17.05
N LEU A 173 -19.19 -4.05 17.26
CA LEU A 173 -18.54 -4.13 18.57
C LEU A 173 -17.75 -2.85 18.84
N ALA A 174 -17.59 -2.55 20.12
CA ALA A 174 -16.76 -1.43 20.53
C ALA A 174 -15.27 -1.70 20.20
N PRO A 175 -14.50 -0.67 19.81
CA PRO A 175 -13.08 -0.82 19.49
C PRO A 175 -12.30 -1.47 20.64
N GLY A 176 -11.50 -2.48 20.31
CA GLY A 176 -10.68 -3.22 21.27
C GLY A 176 -11.35 -4.39 21.97
N SER A 177 -12.67 -4.57 21.81
CA SER A 177 -13.44 -5.64 22.46
C SER A 177 -12.85 -7.04 22.24
N VAL A 178 -12.35 -7.34 21.04
CA VAL A 178 -11.80 -8.68 20.73
C VAL A 178 -10.51 -8.93 21.51
N SER A 179 -9.66 -7.93 21.61
CA SER A 179 -8.38 -8.02 22.34
C SER A 179 -8.56 -8.03 23.85
N ILE A 180 -9.53 -7.25 24.36
CA ILE A 180 -9.94 -7.26 25.77
C ILE A 180 -10.47 -8.65 26.14
N ALA A 181 -11.38 -9.22 25.34
CA ALA A 181 -11.89 -10.57 25.58
C ALA A 181 -10.77 -11.63 25.60
N ALA A 182 -9.79 -11.53 24.70
CA ALA A 182 -8.64 -12.44 24.68
C ALA A 182 -7.73 -12.30 25.92
N ALA A 183 -7.54 -11.09 26.43
CA ALA A 183 -6.80 -10.82 27.66
C ALA A 183 -7.55 -11.36 28.88
N SER A 184 -8.85 -11.06 28.99
CA SER A 184 -9.75 -11.57 30.03
C SER A 184 -9.77 -13.11 30.06
N TRP A 185 -9.84 -13.76 28.89
CA TRP A 185 -9.72 -15.22 28.77
C TRP A 185 -8.39 -15.75 29.32
N THR A 186 -7.27 -15.16 28.89
CA THR A 186 -5.93 -15.60 29.32
C THR A 186 -5.77 -15.47 30.84
N LYS A 187 -6.29 -14.38 31.42
CA LYS A 187 -6.31 -14.15 32.85
C LYS A 187 -7.16 -15.18 33.58
N ALA A 188 -8.39 -15.42 33.12
CA ALA A 188 -9.30 -16.40 33.73
C ALA A 188 -8.69 -17.81 33.71
N VAL A 189 -8.11 -18.22 32.59
CA VAL A 189 -7.39 -19.51 32.46
C VAL A 189 -6.23 -19.62 33.44
N SER A 190 -5.43 -18.55 33.57
CA SER A 190 -4.30 -18.51 34.49
C SER A 190 -4.74 -18.55 35.95
N ALA A 191 -5.78 -17.79 36.32
CA ALA A 191 -6.35 -17.73 37.66
C ALA A 191 -6.98 -19.08 38.07
N ALA A 192 -7.74 -19.70 37.17
CA ALA A 192 -8.34 -21.01 37.37
C ALA A 192 -7.32 -22.17 37.31
N ARG A 193 -6.07 -21.89 36.91
CA ARG A 193 -4.98 -22.87 36.75
C ARG A 193 -5.35 -24.04 35.83
N VAL A 194 -6.21 -23.78 34.85
CA VAL A 194 -6.63 -24.77 33.86
C VAL A 194 -5.72 -24.74 32.64
N THR A 195 -5.53 -25.90 32.02
CA THR A 195 -4.80 -25.99 30.75
C THR A 195 -5.82 -26.14 29.63
N PRO A 196 -5.91 -25.18 28.68
CA PRO A 196 -6.85 -25.30 27.57
C PRO A 196 -6.58 -26.55 26.73
N TYR A 197 -7.65 -27.29 26.42
CA TYR A 197 -7.56 -28.43 25.52
C TYR A 197 -7.13 -27.97 24.12
N ARG A 198 -6.16 -28.67 23.51
CA ARG A 198 -5.67 -28.37 22.16
C ARG A 198 -6.03 -29.50 21.21
N LEU A 199 -6.63 -29.15 20.08
CA LEU A 199 -6.91 -30.10 19.00
C LEU A 199 -5.60 -30.60 18.39
N ALA A 200 -5.55 -31.91 18.12
CA ALA A 200 -4.40 -32.52 17.44
C ALA A 200 -4.19 -31.87 16.06
N GLY A 201 -2.94 -31.51 15.75
CA GLY A 201 -2.55 -30.94 14.45
C GLY A 201 -2.53 -29.41 14.35
N GLN A 202 -2.78 -28.65 15.43
CA GLN A 202 -2.61 -27.19 15.38
C GLN A 202 -1.12 -26.78 15.36
N PRO A 203 -0.69 -25.91 14.42
CA PRO A 203 0.67 -25.39 14.38
C PRO A 203 0.90 -24.32 15.45
N GLY A 204 1.82 -24.58 16.40
CA GLY A 204 2.20 -23.62 17.44
C GLY A 204 2.81 -24.27 18.70
N GLU A 205 4.13 -24.38 18.70
CA GLU A 205 5.02 -24.85 19.78
C GLU A 205 4.95 -26.34 20.20
N ARG A 206 6.14 -26.94 20.31
CA ARG A 206 6.38 -28.30 20.79
C ARG A 206 5.75 -28.46 22.17
N SER A 207 4.93 -29.50 22.35
CA SER A 207 4.49 -29.94 23.67
C SER A 207 5.73 -30.13 24.54
N ARG A 208 5.93 -29.28 25.55
CA ARG A 208 6.80 -29.66 26.66
C ARG A 208 6.12 -30.87 27.28
N ALA A 209 6.73 -32.04 27.13
CA ALA A 209 6.37 -33.23 27.87
C ALA A 209 6.54 -32.91 29.36
N GLY A 210 5.45 -32.45 29.96
CA GLY A 210 5.37 -32.11 31.37
C GLY A 210 5.06 -33.39 32.15
N ARG A 211 6.01 -33.76 33.02
CA ARG A 211 5.86 -34.77 34.08
C ARG A 211 4.46 -34.73 34.69
N GLY A 212 3.84 -35.90 34.78
CA GLY A 212 2.54 -36.12 35.40
C GLY A 212 2.47 -35.45 36.75
N ARG A 213 1.58 -34.46 36.86
CA ARG A 213 1.09 -33.93 38.13
C ARG A 213 -0.35 -34.37 38.21
N ALA A 214 -0.67 -35.10 39.29
CA ALA A 214 -1.96 -35.73 39.50
C ALA A 214 -3.11 -34.72 39.28
N ALA A 215 -4.12 -35.17 38.54
CA ALA A 215 -5.37 -34.45 38.36
C ALA A 215 -5.91 -34.04 39.73
N GLY A 216 -6.14 -32.75 39.92
CA GLY A 216 -6.91 -32.26 41.05
C GLY A 216 -8.31 -32.88 40.99
N THR A 217 -8.73 -33.46 42.10
CA THR A 217 -10.03 -34.08 42.30
C THR A 217 -11.15 -33.13 41.82
N PRO A 218 -12.13 -33.59 41.03
CA PRO A 218 -13.31 -32.79 40.73
C PRO A 218 -14.01 -32.41 42.04
N ALA A 219 -14.53 -31.18 42.09
CA ALA A 219 -15.39 -30.76 43.19
C ALA A 219 -16.57 -31.74 43.33
N PRO A 220 -17.04 -32.05 44.55
CA PRO A 220 -18.06 -33.06 44.73
C PRO A 220 -19.38 -32.63 44.08
N ASP A 221 -19.97 -33.54 43.31
CA ASP A 221 -21.36 -33.48 42.86
C ASP A 221 -22.26 -33.39 44.09
N GLY A 222 -22.80 -32.20 44.34
CA GLY A 222 -23.87 -31.97 45.29
C GLY A 222 -25.21 -32.38 44.70
N ALA A 223 -25.38 -33.66 44.40
CA ALA A 223 -26.68 -34.25 44.09
C ALA A 223 -27.42 -34.58 45.41
N ASP A 224 -28.08 -33.57 45.97
CA ASP A 224 -29.38 -33.67 46.66
C ASP A 224 -29.68 -32.35 47.37
N GLY A 225 -30.76 -31.69 46.95
CA GLY A 225 -31.25 -30.47 47.60
C GLY A 225 -31.97 -29.58 46.60
N SER A 226 -33.21 -29.24 46.92
CA SER A 226 -34.02 -28.22 46.25
C SER A 226 -33.17 -27.07 45.70
N VAL A 227 -33.42 -26.67 44.44
CA VAL A 227 -32.81 -25.49 43.81
C VAL A 227 -32.98 -24.29 44.74
N THR A 228 -31.97 -24.07 45.57
CA THR A 228 -31.87 -22.91 46.44
C THR A 228 -31.45 -21.76 45.55
N ASP A 229 -32.00 -20.58 45.80
CA ASP A 229 -31.74 -19.37 45.02
C ASP A 229 -30.27 -18.92 45.16
N ARG A 230 -29.39 -19.58 44.40
CA ARG A 230 -27.97 -19.24 44.25
C ARG A 230 -27.77 -18.06 43.29
N LEU A 231 -28.81 -17.74 42.51
CA LEU A 231 -28.80 -16.71 41.49
C LEU A 231 -28.84 -15.31 42.11
N THR A 232 -29.70 -15.08 43.10
CA THR A 232 -29.83 -13.77 43.75
C THR A 232 -28.55 -13.36 44.48
N GLY A 233 -27.87 -14.30 45.16
CA GLY A 233 -26.57 -14.04 45.79
C GLY A 233 -25.46 -13.73 44.79
N PHE A 234 -25.46 -14.40 43.63
CA PHE A 234 -24.53 -14.15 42.54
C PHE A 234 -24.76 -12.80 41.86
N LEU A 235 -26.01 -12.45 41.54
CA LEU A 235 -26.38 -11.19 40.91
C LEU A 235 -26.20 -9.97 41.83
N ALA A 236 -26.24 -10.17 43.15
CA ALA A 236 -26.05 -9.12 44.15
C ALA A 236 -24.58 -8.90 44.57
N ALA A 237 -23.67 -9.80 44.19
CA ALA A 237 -22.27 -9.73 44.61
C ALA A 237 -21.42 -8.94 43.61
N PRO A 238 -20.72 -7.86 44.03
CA PRO A 238 -19.72 -7.23 43.18
C PRO A 238 -18.54 -8.20 42.97
N PRO A 239 -17.97 -8.29 41.75
CA PRO A 239 -16.89 -9.24 41.46
C PRO A 239 -15.64 -8.98 42.32
N PRO A 240 -14.94 -10.04 42.78
CA PRO A 240 -13.83 -9.92 43.71
C PRO A 240 -12.61 -9.22 43.10
N LEU A 241 -11.80 -8.62 43.98
CA LEU A 241 -10.60 -7.88 43.63
C LEU A 241 -9.41 -8.82 43.39
N ASP A 242 -8.88 -8.88 42.16
CA ASP A 242 -7.59 -9.49 41.83
C ASP A 242 -6.48 -8.45 41.57
N GLY A 243 -5.24 -8.73 41.99
CA GLY A 243 -4.07 -7.85 41.84
C GLY A 243 -3.54 -7.76 40.40
N LEU A 244 -3.98 -8.65 39.51
CA LEU A 244 -3.60 -8.66 38.09
C LEU A 244 -4.17 -7.45 37.30
N ASP A 245 -5.27 -6.85 37.74
CA ASP A 245 -5.90 -5.70 37.04
C ASP A 245 -5.12 -4.39 37.18
N GLU A 246 -4.49 -4.18 38.34
CA GLU A 246 -3.73 -2.95 38.58
C GLU A 246 -2.44 -2.93 37.75
N ALA A 247 -1.80 -4.09 37.60
CA ALA A 247 -0.62 -4.26 36.75
C ALA A 247 -0.95 -4.01 35.26
N GLU A 248 -2.12 -4.46 34.82
CA GLU A 248 -2.60 -4.24 33.45
C GLU A 248 -2.86 -2.75 33.17
N LEU A 249 -3.60 -2.07 34.05
CA LEU A 249 -3.85 -0.63 33.92
C LEU A 249 -2.55 0.18 33.92
N ARG A 250 -1.59 -0.15 34.80
CA ARG A 250 -0.25 0.46 34.78
C ARG A 250 0.47 0.23 33.45
N GLY A 251 0.37 -0.97 32.89
CA GLY A 251 0.91 -1.31 31.58
C GLY A 251 0.33 -0.42 30.49
N TRP A 252 -1.01 -0.30 30.42
CA TRP A 252 -1.68 0.58 29.46
C TRP A 252 -1.25 2.04 29.60
N CYS A 253 -1.15 2.56 30.83
CA CYS A 253 -0.71 3.93 31.09
C CYS A 253 0.72 4.22 30.60
N VAL A 254 1.64 3.27 30.78
CA VAL A 254 3.01 3.40 30.25
C VAL A 254 3.03 3.34 28.73
N ASP A 255 2.27 2.41 28.14
CA ASP A 255 2.31 2.17 26.70
C ASP A 255 1.58 3.25 25.90
N ILE A 256 0.49 3.85 26.42
CA ILE A 256 -0.15 4.99 25.76
C ILE A 256 0.77 6.21 25.71
N VAL A 257 1.52 6.50 26.77
CA VAL A 257 2.49 7.61 26.77
C VAL A 257 3.65 7.34 25.79
N ARG A 258 4.11 6.09 25.68
CA ARG A 258 5.10 5.70 24.66
C ARG A 258 4.54 5.87 23.25
N LEU A 259 3.31 5.45 23.03
CA LEU A 259 2.64 5.53 21.74
C LEU A 259 2.36 6.98 21.34
N ALA A 260 1.93 7.82 22.28
CA ALA A 260 1.71 9.25 22.10
C ALA A 260 3.01 9.96 21.71
N ARG A 261 4.12 9.69 22.40
CA ARG A 261 5.45 10.24 22.02
C ARG A 261 5.87 9.91 20.60
N ARG A 262 5.64 8.66 20.16
CA ARG A 262 5.94 8.25 18.78
C ARG A 262 5.07 8.95 17.73
N ASN A 263 3.92 9.50 18.13
CA ASN A 263 3.00 10.24 17.26
C ASN A 263 3.05 11.76 17.48
N GLY A 264 4.13 12.26 18.10
CA GLY A 264 4.40 13.70 18.20
C GLY A 264 3.85 14.39 19.45
N TYR A 265 3.19 13.69 20.37
CA TYR A 265 2.74 14.28 21.62
C TYR A 265 3.90 14.50 22.59
N LEU A 266 3.87 15.63 23.30
CA LEU A 266 4.75 15.95 24.43
C LEU A 266 4.28 15.24 25.71
N ALA A 267 4.22 13.90 25.67
CA ALA A 267 3.79 13.07 26.78
C ALA A 267 4.97 12.57 27.64
N SER A 268 4.77 12.52 28.95
CA SER A 268 5.75 12.24 29.99
C SER A 268 5.26 11.15 30.96
N THR A 269 6.13 10.71 31.85
CA THR A 269 5.73 9.76 32.92
C THR A 269 4.68 10.36 33.86
N ALA A 270 4.64 11.70 34.03
CA ALA A 270 3.61 12.36 34.82
C ALA A 270 2.22 12.15 34.21
N ASP A 271 2.12 12.15 32.88
CA ASP A 271 0.86 11.88 32.18
C ASP A 271 0.42 10.42 32.37
N ALA A 272 1.34 9.47 32.46
CA ALA A 272 0.99 8.08 32.77
C ALA A 272 0.39 7.94 34.20
N ILE A 273 0.93 8.67 35.18
CA ILE A 273 0.39 8.71 36.55
C ILE A 273 -0.98 9.39 36.55
N ALA A 274 -1.11 10.53 35.87
CA ALA A 274 -2.38 11.25 35.74
C ALA A 274 -3.45 10.38 35.11
N VAL A 275 -3.15 9.67 34.01
CA VAL A 275 -4.09 8.74 33.38
C VAL A 275 -4.49 7.62 34.33
N PHE A 276 -3.54 7.05 35.09
CA PHE A 276 -3.83 5.98 36.05
C PHE A 276 -4.80 6.45 37.15
N GLU A 277 -4.48 7.56 37.81
CA GLU A 277 -5.32 8.12 38.88
C GLU A 277 -6.69 8.57 38.35
N HIS A 278 -6.71 9.22 37.18
CA HIS A 278 -7.94 9.70 36.56
C HIS A 278 -8.84 8.55 36.12
N SER A 279 -8.28 7.42 35.66
CA SER A 279 -9.04 6.20 35.36
C SER A 279 -9.77 5.68 36.61
N ILE A 280 -9.09 5.68 37.77
CA ILE A 280 -9.66 5.27 39.07
C ILE A 280 -10.78 6.23 39.50
N LEU A 281 -10.57 7.54 39.35
CA LEU A 281 -11.59 8.54 39.67
C LEU A 281 -12.84 8.39 38.80
N LEU A 282 -12.67 8.21 37.48
CA LEU A 282 -13.77 7.99 36.54
C LEU A 282 -14.57 6.73 36.89
N ALA A 283 -13.87 5.64 37.24
CA ALA A 283 -14.52 4.43 37.72
C ALA A 283 -15.35 4.69 38.98
N GLY A 284 -14.80 5.42 39.95
CA GLY A 284 -15.49 5.79 41.19
C GLY A 284 -16.74 6.64 40.96
N LEU A 285 -16.68 7.64 40.06
CA LEU A 285 -17.85 8.45 39.67
C LEU A 285 -18.95 7.60 39.02
N ARG A 286 -18.55 6.53 38.32
CA ARG A 286 -19.45 5.55 37.72
C ARG A 286 -19.91 4.47 38.71
N ASN A 287 -19.62 4.64 40.01
CA ASN A 287 -19.94 3.69 41.08
C ASN A 287 -19.35 2.30 40.82
N ARG A 288 -18.19 2.26 40.16
CA ARG A 288 -17.45 1.05 39.84
C ARG A 288 -16.26 0.93 40.76
N ALA A 289 -16.01 -0.29 41.23
CA ALA A 289 -14.82 -0.60 42.02
C ALA A 289 -13.52 -0.57 41.18
N ARG A 290 -13.62 -0.60 39.84
CA ARG A 290 -12.47 -0.74 38.93
C ARG A 290 -12.67 0.02 37.62
N PRO A 291 -11.59 0.59 37.05
CA PRO A 291 -11.60 1.15 35.71
C PRO A 291 -11.80 0.07 34.63
N THR A 292 -12.64 0.36 33.65
CA THR A 292 -12.71 -0.39 32.39
C THR A 292 -11.69 0.16 31.39
N PRO A 293 -11.39 -0.58 30.30
CA PRO A 293 -10.62 -0.03 29.17
C PRO A 293 -11.17 1.30 28.64
N TYR A 294 -12.48 1.55 28.80
CA TYR A 294 -13.14 2.78 28.42
C TYR A 294 -12.93 3.92 29.41
N ASP A 295 -12.88 3.66 30.72
CA ASP A 295 -12.41 4.64 31.71
C ASP A 295 -10.97 5.06 31.43
N PHE A 296 -10.13 4.09 31.09
CA PHE A 296 -8.74 4.34 30.71
C PHE A 296 -8.65 5.20 29.44
N ALA A 297 -9.43 4.91 28.40
CA ALA A 297 -9.44 5.71 27.17
C ALA A 297 -9.93 7.14 27.43
N ASP A 298 -10.98 7.32 28.24
CA ASP A 298 -11.47 8.64 28.64
C ASP A 298 -10.40 9.41 29.44
N ALA A 299 -9.73 8.75 30.39
CA ALA A 299 -8.64 9.33 31.15
C ALA A 299 -7.44 9.71 30.28
N ALA A 300 -7.08 8.85 29.32
CA ALA A 300 -5.99 9.10 28.37
C ALA A 300 -6.27 10.32 27.49
N VAL A 301 -7.46 10.42 26.92
CA VAL A 301 -7.88 11.61 26.15
C VAL A 301 -7.82 12.84 27.04
N THR A 302 -8.38 12.78 28.25
CA THR A 302 -8.43 13.92 29.18
C THR A 302 -7.04 14.40 29.62
N CYS A 303 -6.09 13.49 29.83
CA CYS A 303 -4.77 13.83 30.37
C CYS A 303 -3.73 14.15 29.29
N ILE A 304 -3.84 13.55 28.09
CA ILE A 304 -2.81 13.63 27.04
C ILE A 304 -3.23 14.55 25.90
N GLU A 305 -4.51 14.53 25.51
CA GLU A 305 -5.03 15.39 24.44
C GLU A 305 -5.21 16.81 24.98
N LYS A 306 -4.45 17.75 24.42
CA LYS A 306 -4.51 19.18 24.77
C LYS A 306 -5.24 19.93 23.66
N ASP A 307 -4.79 21.14 23.33
CA ASP A 307 -5.51 22.03 22.41
C ASP A 307 -5.46 21.58 20.94
N VAL A 308 -4.38 20.90 20.51
CA VAL A 308 -4.17 20.52 19.11
C VAL A 308 -3.54 19.14 18.97
N VAL A 309 -4.02 18.36 18.00
CA VAL A 309 -3.46 17.07 17.57
C VAL A 309 -2.14 17.34 16.81
N PRO A 310 -0.96 16.93 17.32
CA PRO A 310 0.35 17.24 16.71
C PRO A 310 0.67 16.43 15.45
N GLY A 311 -0.11 15.38 15.15
CA GLY A 311 0.13 14.47 14.03
C GLY A 311 -1.15 14.06 13.30
N ARG A 312 -1.15 12.87 12.69
CA ARG A 312 -2.33 12.34 11.97
C ARG A 312 -3.34 11.60 12.86
N ARG A 313 -3.01 11.35 14.14
CA ARG A 313 -3.78 10.47 15.03
C ARG A 313 -4.00 11.18 16.37
N ASP A 314 -5.26 11.30 16.76
CA ASP A 314 -5.67 11.73 18.10
C ASP A 314 -5.38 10.63 19.15
N VAL A 315 -5.34 10.98 20.42
CA VAL A 315 -5.13 10.07 21.55
C VAL A 315 -6.20 8.98 21.58
N ARG A 316 -7.45 9.29 21.17
CA ARG A 316 -8.53 8.31 21.04
C ARG A 316 -8.12 7.18 20.09
N ARG A 317 -7.61 7.51 18.90
CA ARG A 317 -7.11 6.51 17.93
C ARG A 317 -5.90 5.76 18.46
N LEU A 318 -5.06 6.38 19.27
CA LEU A 318 -3.93 5.70 19.92
C LEU A 318 -4.41 4.69 20.97
N CYS A 319 -5.44 5.01 21.76
CA CYS A 319 -6.09 4.07 22.68
C CYS A 319 -6.71 2.89 21.92
N GLU A 320 -7.36 3.12 20.78
CA GLU A 320 -7.88 2.04 19.93
C GLU A 320 -6.78 1.10 19.42
N ILE A 321 -5.63 1.65 18.98
CA ILE A 321 -4.49 0.85 18.55
C ILE A 321 -3.90 0.05 19.74
N LEU A 322 -3.78 0.70 20.90
CA LEU A 322 -3.23 0.08 22.10
C LEU A 322 -4.11 -1.08 22.60
N LEU A 323 -5.41 -0.83 22.76
CA LEU A 323 -6.38 -1.79 23.29
C LEU A 323 -6.75 -2.85 22.24
N GLY A 324 -6.90 -2.46 20.98
CA GLY A 324 -7.17 -3.35 19.86
C GLY A 324 -6.00 -4.24 19.50
N GLY A 325 -4.77 -3.80 19.77
CA GLY A 325 -3.54 -4.53 19.51
C GLY A 325 -3.24 -4.69 18.01
N ASP A 326 -1.97 -4.57 17.64
CA ASP A 326 -1.51 -4.82 16.25
C ASP A 326 -1.28 -6.32 15.95
N ARG A 327 -1.97 -7.21 16.67
CA ARG A 327 -1.79 -8.66 16.48
C ARG A 327 -2.44 -9.10 15.17
N ILE A 328 -1.60 -9.23 14.15
CA ILE A 328 -1.98 -9.81 12.85
C ILE A 328 -2.02 -11.34 13.02
N GLY A 329 -3.23 -11.89 12.98
CA GLY A 329 -3.47 -13.33 12.94
C GLY A 329 -3.06 -13.95 11.59
N GLN A 330 -3.09 -15.27 11.50
CA GLN A 330 -2.92 -15.99 10.24
C GLN A 330 -4.25 -16.59 9.81
N VAL A 331 -4.52 -16.53 8.52
CA VAL A 331 -5.66 -17.21 7.92
C VAL A 331 -5.15 -18.51 7.31
N GLY A 332 -5.71 -19.63 7.76
CA GLY A 332 -5.38 -20.95 7.19
C GLY A 332 -5.79 -21.02 5.73
N TYR A 333 -5.08 -21.82 4.92
CA TYR A 333 -5.25 -21.89 3.47
C TYR A 333 -6.71 -21.99 2.99
N HIS A 334 -7.53 -22.86 3.60
CA HIS A 334 -8.94 -23.03 3.24
C HIS A 334 -9.84 -21.84 3.55
N ALA A 335 -9.40 -20.93 4.41
CA ALA A 335 -10.08 -19.68 4.73
C ALA A 335 -9.49 -18.48 3.98
N LEU A 336 -8.44 -18.65 3.16
CA LEU A 336 -7.88 -17.55 2.38
C LEU A 336 -8.91 -17.03 1.35
N PRO A 337 -8.94 -15.70 1.11
CA PRO A 337 -9.69 -15.12 0.01
C PRO A 337 -9.29 -15.76 -1.34
N PRO A 338 -10.21 -15.80 -2.32
CA PRO A 338 -9.99 -16.40 -3.62
C PRO A 338 -8.69 -15.94 -4.31
N LEU A 339 -8.42 -14.64 -4.34
CA LEU A 339 -7.21 -14.09 -4.98
C LEU A 339 -5.93 -14.57 -4.28
N ALA A 340 -5.89 -14.52 -2.94
CA ALA A 340 -4.72 -14.98 -2.19
C ALA A 340 -4.48 -16.48 -2.39
N ARG A 341 -5.56 -17.27 -2.49
CA ARG A 341 -5.49 -18.70 -2.79
C ARG A 341 -5.00 -18.97 -4.22
N ASP A 342 -5.54 -18.25 -5.21
CA ASP A 342 -5.13 -18.33 -6.61
C ASP A 342 -3.62 -18.10 -6.76
N VAL A 343 -3.08 -17.10 -6.04
CA VAL A 343 -1.63 -16.83 -6.02
C VAL A 343 -0.83 -18.03 -5.50
N LEU A 344 -1.22 -18.59 -4.35
CA LEU A 344 -0.51 -19.75 -3.79
C LEU A 344 -0.63 -20.99 -4.70
N ASP A 345 -1.78 -21.16 -5.36
CA ASP A 345 -2.03 -22.28 -6.27
C ASP A 345 -1.22 -22.17 -7.55
N ARG A 346 -1.13 -20.98 -8.15
CA ARG A 346 -0.32 -20.70 -9.34
C ARG A 346 1.17 -20.84 -9.08
N LEU A 347 1.63 -20.57 -7.85
CA LEU A 347 3.04 -20.72 -7.45
C LEU A 347 3.39 -22.12 -6.93
N ARG A 348 2.41 -23.03 -6.82
CA ARG A 348 2.63 -24.42 -6.38
C ARG A 348 3.71 -25.18 -7.17
N PRO A 349 3.90 -24.97 -8.50
CA PRO A 349 4.97 -25.63 -9.26
C PRO A 349 6.39 -25.34 -8.74
N LEU A 350 6.60 -24.26 -7.97
CA LEU A 350 7.89 -23.98 -7.34
C LEU A 350 8.29 -25.00 -6.28
N GLY A 351 7.36 -25.82 -5.78
CA GLY A 351 7.61 -26.83 -4.76
C GLY A 351 8.00 -26.24 -3.39
N LEU A 352 7.67 -24.98 -3.13
CA LEU A 352 7.99 -24.25 -1.91
C LEU A 352 6.79 -24.15 -0.97
N ASP A 353 7.07 -24.15 0.34
CA ASP A 353 6.07 -23.90 1.37
C ASP A 353 5.96 -22.38 1.63
N LEU A 354 5.11 -21.73 0.84
CA LEU A 354 4.95 -20.27 0.82
C LEU A 354 4.08 -19.74 1.98
N GLU A 355 3.46 -20.62 2.77
CA GLU A 355 2.67 -20.26 3.96
C GLU A 355 3.57 -19.97 5.17
N LYS A 356 4.81 -20.45 5.16
CA LYS A 356 5.79 -20.17 6.23
C LYS A 356 6.16 -18.69 6.30
N ARG A 357 6.40 -18.21 7.53
CA ARG A 357 6.88 -16.83 7.81
C ARG A 357 8.36 -16.60 7.48
N THR A 358 9.09 -17.68 7.20
CA THR A 358 10.50 -17.65 6.79
C THR A 358 10.61 -17.37 5.29
N VAL A 359 11.69 -16.69 4.90
CA VAL A 359 11.99 -16.46 3.48
C VAL A 359 12.25 -17.81 2.80
N GLN A 360 11.55 -18.06 1.69
CA GLN A 360 11.75 -19.20 0.81
C GLN A 360 12.53 -18.74 -0.42
N ARG A 361 13.53 -19.51 -0.86
CA ARG A 361 14.30 -19.18 -2.05
C ARG A 361 13.84 -20.02 -3.23
N ALA A 362 13.49 -19.36 -4.33
CA ALA A 362 13.14 -19.99 -5.59
C ALA A 362 14.26 -19.80 -6.63
N LEU A 363 14.52 -20.84 -7.41
CA LEU A 363 15.40 -20.83 -8.57
C LEU A 363 14.58 -21.30 -9.77
N LEU A 364 14.49 -20.45 -10.79
CA LEU A 364 13.72 -20.72 -12.00
C LEU A 364 14.70 -20.82 -13.17
N ASP A 365 14.72 -21.97 -13.84
CA ASP A 365 15.35 -22.14 -15.15
C ASP A 365 14.25 -22.28 -16.20
N LEU A 366 13.98 -21.20 -16.93
CA LEU A 366 12.87 -21.14 -17.88
C LEU A 366 13.18 -21.87 -19.21
N THR A 367 14.45 -22.23 -19.46
CA THR A 367 14.80 -23.09 -20.61
C THR A 367 14.62 -24.56 -20.25
N ALA A 368 15.12 -24.98 -19.10
CA ALA A 368 15.02 -26.36 -18.66
C ALA A 368 13.58 -26.73 -18.26
N THR A 369 12.80 -25.79 -17.73
CA THR A 369 11.46 -26.04 -17.20
C THR A 369 10.47 -24.94 -17.62
N PRO A 370 9.95 -24.98 -18.87
CA PRO A 370 9.12 -23.92 -19.44
C PRO A 370 7.80 -23.64 -18.68
N GLU A 371 7.28 -24.65 -17.98
CA GLU A 371 6.10 -24.53 -17.10
C GLU A 371 6.27 -23.52 -15.96
N LEU A 372 7.51 -23.20 -15.56
CA LEU A 372 7.79 -22.15 -14.58
C LEU A 372 7.63 -20.73 -15.11
N ALA A 373 7.42 -20.54 -16.42
CA ALA A 373 7.20 -19.22 -17.01
C ALA A 373 5.99 -18.51 -16.41
N ALA A 374 4.89 -19.25 -16.17
CA ALA A 374 3.70 -18.70 -15.52
C ALA A 374 3.95 -18.28 -14.07
N CYS A 375 4.86 -18.98 -13.36
CA CYS A 375 5.31 -18.57 -12.02
C CYS A 375 6.12 -17.28 -12.10
N SER A 376 7.06 -17.18 -13.05
CA SER A 376 7.85 -15.96 -13.28
C SER A 376 6.94 -14.75 -13.57
N ASP A 377 5.98 -14.89 -14.49
CA ASP A 377 5.01 -13.85 -14.82
C ASP A 377 4.27 -13.34 -13.56
N LEU A 378 3.78 -14.27 -12.74
CA LEU A 378 3.12 -13.93 -11.48
C LEU A 378 4.06 -13.27 -10.46
N LEU A 379 5.30 -13.75 -10.31
CA LEU A 379 6.27 -13.14 -9.38
C LEU A 379 6.60 -11.70 -9.76
N TRP A 380 6.71 -11.39 -11.05
CA TRP A 380 6.92 -10.02 -11.53
C TRP A 380 5.70 -9.11 -11.30
N LEU A 381 4.48 -9.64 -11.39
CA LEU A 381 3.26 -8.92 -11.00
C LEU A 381 3.23 -8.64 -9.50
N LEU A 382 3.48 -9.66 -8.67
CA LEU A 382 3.49 -9.53 -7.22
C LEU A 382 4.59 -8.59 -6.72
N ARG A 383 5.76 -8.59 -7.36
CA ARG A 383 6.85 -7.63 -7.12
C ARG A 383 6.40 -6.18 -7.28
N HIS A 384 5.47 -5.91 -8.20
CA HIS A 384 4.92 -4.57 -8.42
C HIS A 384 3.81 -4.22 -7.41
N LEU A 385 3.05 -5.21 -6.96
CA LEU A 385 1.85 -4.99 -6.14
C LEU A 385 2.07 -5.06 -4.62
N LEU A 386 3.04 -5.86 -4.18
CA LEU A 386 3.33 -6.14 -2.78
C LEU A 386 4.53 -5.33 -2.26
N PRO A 387 4.71 -5.23 -0.93
CA PRO A 387 5.90 -4.64 -0.34
C PRO A 387 7.21 -5.25 -0.86
N ALA A 388 8.27 -4.45 -0.91
CA ALA A 388 9.55 -4.81 -1.53
C ALA A 388 10.23 -6.06 -0.94
N ASP A 389 9.91 -6.42 0.30
CA ASP A 389 10.40 -7.60 1.01
C ASP A 389 9.54 -8.86 0.81
N ALA A 390 8.34 -8.75 0.25
CA ALA A 390 7.42 -9.87 0.03
C ALA A 390 7.89 -10.76 -1.14
N VAL A 391 8.30 -10.14 -2.24
CA VAL A 391 8.81 -10.81 -3.45
C VAL A 391 10.03 -10.04 -3.95
N ARG A 392 11.23 -10.63 -3.78
CA ARG A 392 12.50 -9.97 -4.09
C ARG A 392 13.30 -10.77 -5.11
N PRO A 393 13.62 -10.23 -6.30
CA PRO A 393 14.57 -10.84 -7.20
C PRO A 393 15.98 -10.65 -6.66
N ILE A 394 16.76 -11.73 -6.66
CA ILE A 394 18.20 -11.76 -6.43
C ILE A 394 18.92 -11.70 -7.78
N MET A 395 18.42 -12.47 -8.75
CA MET A 395 18.93 -12.57 -10.11
C MET A 395 17.76 -12.65 -11.09
N GLY A 396 17.94 -12.08 -12.28
CA GLY A 396 16.90 -11.94 -13.27
C GLY A 396 16.36 -10.51 -13.37
N GLU A 397 16.02 -10.14 -14.59
CA GLU A 397 15.44 -8.88 -14.96
C GLU A 397 14.31 -9.06 -15.97
N ARG A 398 13.31 -8.19 -15.85
CA ARG A 398 12.23 -8.07 -16.82
C ARG A 398 12.20 -6.63 -17.31
N ARG A 399 12.52 -6.44 -18.59
CA ARG A 399 12.54 -5.15 -19.28
C ARG A 399 11.67 -5.24 -20.53
N LEU A 400 11.34 -4.11 -21.14
CA LEU A 400 10.65 -4.10 -22.43
C LEU A 400 11.43 -4.91 -23.46
N GLY A 401 10.77 -5.91 -24.07
CA GLY A 401 11.38 -6.80 -25.06
C GLY A 401 12.44 -7.77 -24.54
N HIS A 402 12.71 -7.82 -23.23
CA HIS A 402 13.70 -8.72 -22.64
C HIS A 402 13.15 -9.44 -21.41
N ARG A 403 13.24 -10.77 -21.45
CA ARG A 403 12.89 -11.67 -20.33
C ARG A 403 14.12 -12.50 -19.99
N SER A 404 14.45 -12.58 -18.71
CA SER A 404 15.56 -13.41 -18.25
C SER A 404 15.24 -14.88 -18.44
N ILE A 405 16.26 -15.66 -18.81
CA ILE A 405 16.14 -17.10 -19.02
C ILE A 405 16.25 -17.85 -17.69
N GLN A 406 17.01 -17.30 -16.75
CA GLN A 406 17.15 -17.80 -15.39
C GLN A 406 16.85 -16.69 -14.38
N GLU A 407 16.17 -17.05 -13.30
CA GLU A 407 15.79 -16.11 -12.25
C GLU A 407 16.00 -16.73 -10.86
N SER A 408 16.30 -15.89 -9.87
CA SER A 408 16.40 -16.29 -8.47
C SER A 408 15.64 -15.30 -7.60
N TRP A 409 14.84 -15.82 -6.67
CA TRP A 409 13.92 -15.02 -5.87
C TRP A 409 13.98 -15.39 -4.39
N ASP A 410 13.85 -14.38 -3.52
CA ASP A 410 13.51 -14.52 -2.11
C ASP A 410 12.02 -14.18 -1.94
N LEU A 411 11.24 -15.13 -1.41
CA LEU A 411 9.79 -15.07 -1.26
C LEU A 411 9.40 -15.11 0.22
N ALA A 412 8.66 -14.10 0.68
CA ALA A 412 8.21 -13.98 2.07
C ALA A 412 6.68 -13.80 2.16
N LEU A 413 5.93 -14.54 1.33
CA LEU A 413 4.47 -14.41 1.24
C LEU A 413 3.75 -14.75 2.54
N GLY A 414 4.14 -15.80 3.27
CA GLY A 414 3.56 -16.13 4.58
C GLY A 414 3.80 -15.07 5.66
N ARG A 415 4.90 -14.31 5.57
CA ARG A 415 5.14 -13.14 6.44
C ARG A 415 4.28 -11.95 6.02
N ASN A 416 4.10 -11.76 4.72
CA ASN A 416 3.35 -10.67 4.10
C ASN A 416 1.93 -11.09 3.69
N GLN A 417 1.34 -12.09 4.37
CA GLN A 417 0.03 -12.67 4.03
C GLN A 417 -1.08 -11.61 4.04
N ARG A 418 -1.00 -10.64 4.97
CA ARG A 418 -1.91 -9.49 5.02
C ARG A 418 -1.92 -8.69 3.72
N ALA A 419 -0.76 -8.30 3.22
CA ALA A 419 -0.66 -7.51 2.00
C ALA A 419 -1.23 -8.27 0.79
N LEU A 420 -1.01 -9.59 0.73
CA LEU A 420 -1.61 -10.46 -0.28
C LEU A 420 -3.14 -10.55 -0.17
N ILE A 421 -3.66 -10.66 1.07
CA ILE A 421 -5.11 -10.67 1.34
C ILE A 421 -5.75 -9.33 0.96
N GLU A 422 -5.08 -8.22 1.27
CA GLU A 422 -5.58 -6.86 1.00
C GLU A 422 -5.73 -6.57 -0.50
N LEU A 423 -4.96 -7.24 -1.39
CA LEU A 423 -5.19 -7.15 -2.85
C LEU A 423 -6.60 -7.61 -3.23
N GLY A 424 -7.18 -8.55 -2.47
CA GLY A 424 -8.56 -9.02 -2.68
C GLY A 424 -9.63 -7.97 -2.40
N TYR A 425 -9.30 -6.85 -1.76
CA TYR A 425 -10.20 -5.70 -1.62
C TYR A 425 -10.22 -4.79 -2.84
N GLU A 426 -9.20 -4.88 -3.71
CA GLU A 426 -9.08 -4.06 -4.91
C GLU A 426 -9.59 -4.77 -6.17
N GLY A 427 -9.47 -6.10 -6.25
CA GLY A 427 -9.88 -6.85 -7.44
C GLY A 427 -9.96 -8.36 -7.19
N VAL A 428 -10.44 -9.10 -8.20
CA VAL A 428 -10.61 -10.57 -8.10
C VAL A 428 -9.39 -11.35 -8.62
N THR A 429 -8.56 -10.74 -9.47
CA THR A 429 -7.29 -11.30 -9.95
C THR A 429 -6.15 -10.31 -9.76
N VAL A 430 -4.91 -10.81 -9.68
CA VAL A 430 -3.70 -9.99 -9.55
C VAL A 430 -3.54 -9.04 -10.74
N GLU A 431 -3.86 -9.53 -11.93
CA GLU A 431 -3.81 -8.79 -13.19
C GLU A 431 -4.82 -7.61 -13.19
N GLN A 432 -6.04 -7.85 -12.71
CA GLN A 432 -7.06 -6.81 -12.60
C GLN A 432 -6.66 -5.74 -11.58
N VAL A 433 -6.10 -6.14 -10.44
CA VAL A 433 -5.61 -5.19 -9.42
C VAL A 433 -4.52 -4.28 -10.03
N LEU A 434 -3.58 -4.85 -10.78
CA LEU A 434 -2.57 -4.06 -11.48
C LEU A 434 -3.19 -3.12 -12.51
N GLU A 435 -4.09 -3.62 -13.38
CA GLU A 435 -4.78 -2.79 -14.36
C GLU A 435 -5.48 -1.59 -13.70
N GLN A 436 -6.21 -1.81 -12.61
CA GLN A 436 -6.93 -0.77 -11.90
C GLN A 436 -5.99 0.25 -11.25
N ARG A 437 -4.88 -0.20 -10.66
CA ARG A 437 -3.86 0.70 -10.09
C ARG A 437 -3.21 1.56 -11.17
N LEU A 438 -2.85 0.99 -12.32
CA LEU A 438 -2.30 1.74 -13.46
C LEU A 438 -3.30 2.78 -13.99
N ARG A 439 -4.57 2.39 -14.18
CA ARG A 439 -5.64 3.33 -14.60
C ARG A 439 -5.88 4.45 -13.59
N ARG A 440 -5.84 4.15 -12.30
CA ARG A 440 -6.00 5.15 -11.24
C ARG A 440 -4.80 6.11 -11.20
N ALA A 441 -3.59 5.61 -11.35
CA ALA A 441 -2.36 6.42 -11.34
C ALA A 441 -2.38 7.50 -12.44
N VAL A 442 -2.75 7.15 -13.67
CA VAL A 442 -2.76 8.12 -14.80
C VAL A 442 -3.97 9.08 -14.79
N ARG A 443 -4.93 8.85 -13.90
CA ARG A 443 -6.11 9.71 -13.70
C ARG A 443 -6.04 10.51 -12.40
N ALA A 444 -4.98 10.36 -11.63
CA ALA A 444 -4.76 11.16 -10.43
C ALA A 444 -4.60 12.65 -10.80
N PRO A 445 -4.95 13.59 -9.90
CA PRO A 445 -4.83 15.03 -10.17
C PRO A 445 -3.39 15.48 -10.48
N ASP A 446 -2.41 14.78 -9.93
CA ASP A 446 -0.96 14.98 -10.08
C ASP A 446 -0.34 14.05 -11.13
N ALA A 447 -1.16 13.40 -11.96
CA ALA A 447 -0.66 12.50 -13.01
C ALA A 447 0.10 13.27 -14.09
N THR A 448 1.23 12.72 -14.52
CA THR A 448 2.10 13.34 -15.53
C THR A 448 2.27 12.45 -16.76
N ALA A 449 2.72 13.04 -17.89
CA ALA A 449 2.99 12.29 -19.11
C ALA A 449 4.06 11.21 -18.89
N ALA A 450 5.11 11.51 -18.11
CA ALA A 450 6.13 10.54 -17.73
C ALA A 450 5.55 9.37 -16.92
N GLY A 451 4.65 9.64 -15.97
CA GLY A 451 3.92 8.63 -15.21
C GLY A 451 3.03 7.75 -16.09
N ALA A 452 2.35 8.35 -17.07
CA ALA A 452 1.52 7.60 -18.01
C ALA A 452 2.34 6.71 -18.97
N LEU A 453 3.47 7.21 -19.49
CA LEU A 453 4.40 6.38 -20.25
C LEU A 453 4.96 5.23 -19.41
N ALA A 454 5.26 5.46 -18.12
CA ALA A 454 5.67 4.39 -17.20
C ALA A 454 4.59 3.30 -17.07
N ALA A 455 3.32 3.71 -16.94
CA ALA A 455 2.19 2.79 -16.88
C ALA A 455 2.01 1.99 -18.19
N VAL A 456 2.28 2.60 -19.35
CA VAL A 456 2.32 1.91 -20.65
C VAL A 456 3.43 0.86 -20.68
N GLU A 457 4.65 1.19 -20.23
CA GLU A 457 5.75 0.22 -20.15
C GLU A 457 5.39 -0.96 -19.25
N ASP A 458 4.78 -0.71 -18.09
CA ASP A 458 4.38 -1.75 -17.16
C ASP A 458 3.23 -2.62 -17.71
N ALA A 459 2.24 -2.01 -18.39
CA ALA A 459 1.18 -2.75 -19.05
C ALA A 459 1.72 -3.70 -20.14
N LEU A 460 2.64 -3.23 -21.00
CA LEU A 460 3.31 -4.07 -22.00
C LEU A 460 4.13 -5.19 -21.36
N ARG A 461 4.88 -4.86 -20.30
CA ARG A 461 5.83 -5.78 -19.68
C ARG A 461 5.16 -6.86 -18.83
N LEU A 462 4.10 -6.51 -18.11
CA LEU A 462 3.49 -7.34 -17.07
C LEU A 462 2.15 -7.95 -17.46
N LEU A 463 1.34 -7.24 -18.25
CA LEU A 463 -0.02 -7.67 -18.58
C LEU A 463 -0.19 -8.08 -20.04
N ASP A 464 0.68 -7.60 -20.93
CA ASP A 464 0.63 -7.87 -22.38
C ASP A 464 -0.76 -7.61 -22.98
N SER A 465 -1.40 -6.50 -22.56
CA SER A 465 -2.77 -6.13 -22.92
C SER A 465 -2.79 -4.94 -23.88
N PRO A 466 -3.00 -5.14 -25.20
CA PRO A 466 -2.99 -4.07 -26.19
C PRO A 466 -4.04 -2.98 -25.89
N ARG A 467 -5.24 -3.38 -25.47
CA ARG A 467 -6.32 -2.45 -25.16
C ARG A 467 -5.97 -1.52 -23.99
N LEU A 468 -5.37 -2.05 -22.94
CA LEU A 468 -4.95 -1.24 -21.79
C LEU A 468 -3.82 -0.28 -22.20
N VAL A 469 -2.89 -0.75 -23.02
CA VAL A 469 -1.80 0.07 -23.55
C VAL A 469 -2.33 1.24 -24.38
N ASP A 470 -3.32 1.02 -25.25
CA ASP A 470 -3.94 2.08 -26.03
C ASP A 470 -4.69 3.10 -25.15
N ASP A 471 -5.42 2.62 -24.13
CA ASP A 471 -6.11 3.50 -23.16
C ASP A 471 -5.12 4.38 -22.38
N LEU A 472 -4.04 3.78 -21.86
CA LEU A 472 -3.01 4.49 -21.09
C LEU A 472 -2.18 5.41 -21.99
N GLY A 473 -1.90 4.99 -23.23
CA GLY A 473 -1.18 5.75 -24.23
C GLY A 473 -1.95 6.99 -24.67
N THR A 474 -3.26 6.86 -24.92
CA THR A 474 -4.15 8.00 -25.21
C THR A 474 -4.12 9.01 -24.06
N ARG A 475 -4.17 8.52 -22.81
CA ARG A 475 -4.06 9.38 -21.63
C ARG A 475 -2.69 10.08 -21.55
N ALA A 476 -1.60 9.42 -21.95
CA ALA A 476 -0.28 10.04 -22.00
C ALA A 476 -0.24 11.22 -23.00
N VAL A 477 -0.93 11.11 -24.15
CA VAL A 477 -1.05 12.21 -25.12
C VAL A 477 -1.79 13.40 -24.52
N GLU A 478 -2.91 13.17 -23.83
CA GLU A 478 -3.68 14.22 -23.16
C GLU A 478 -2.86 14.94 -22.08
N LEU A 479 -2.12 14.17 -21.27
CA LEU A 479 -1.29 14.71 -20.20
C LEU A 479 -0.13 15.55 -20.76
N LEU A 480 0.50 15.08 -21.85
CA LEU A 480 1.56 15.84 -22.52
C LEU A 480 1.02 17.16 -23.10
N ALA A 481 -0.15 17.14 -23.74
CA ALA A 481 -0.76 18.34 -24.30
C ALA A 481 -1.14 19.37 -23.22
N ALA A 482 -1.46 18.91 -22.01
CA ALA A 482 -1.84 19.74 -20.87
C ALA A 482 -0.64 20.19 -20.01
N GLU A 483 0.55 19.69 -20.29
CA GLU A 483 1.76 20.02 -19.54
C GLU A 483 2.09 21.52 -19.67
N ARG A 484 2.53 22.13 -18.58
CA ARG A 484 2.88 23.56 -18.54
C ARG A 484 4.32 23.80 -18.10
N THR A 485 4.90 22.86 -17.38
CA THR A 485 6.31 22.88 -16.98
C THR A 485 7.08 21.89 -17.85
N VAL A 486 8.39 21.84 -17.66
CA VAL A 486 9.28 20.95 -18.44
C VAL A 486 10.03 19.97 -17.53
N ASP A 487 9.57 19.83 -16.30
CA ASP A 487 10.24 19.07 -15.24
C ASP A 487 10.42 17.60 -15.62
N ASP A 488 9.39 17.04 -16.26
CA ASP A 488 9.33 15.63 -16.63
C ASP A 488 9.92 15.33 -18.02
N ALA A 489 10.35 16.35 -18.78
CA ALA A 489 10.88 16.18 -20.13
C ALA A 489 12.01 15.14 -20.24
N PRO A 490 12.98 15.04 -19.31
CA PRO A 490 14.00 13.98 -19.34
C PRO A 490 13.41 12.57 -19.25
N ASP A 491 12.43 12.35 -18.38
CA ASP A 491 11.79 11.05 -18.22
C ASP A 491 10.86 10.72 -19.39
N VAL A 492 10.13 11.71 -19.91
CA VAL A 492 9.33 11.57 -21.14
C VAL A 492 10.22 11.10 -22.29
N LEU A 493 11.34 11.80 -22.55
CA LEU A 493 12.27 11.46 -23.63
C LEU A 493 12.84 10.05 -23.49
N ARG A 494 13.34 9.70 -22.30
CA ARG A 494 13.94 8.39 -22.04
C ARG A 494 12.94 7.26 -22.26
N ARG A 495 11.70 7.42 -21.79
CA ARG A 495 10.66 6.39 -21.89
C ARG A 495 10.13 6.24 -23.31
N ILE A 496 9.85 7.35 -23.99
CA ILE A 496 9.32 7.29 -25.35
C ILE A 496 10.34 6.70 -26.34
N ARG A 497 11.64 7.02 -26.19
CA ARG A 497 12.70 6.38 -27.00
C ARG A 497 12.72 4.86 -26.80
N ARG A 498 12.59 4.38 -25.55
CA ARG A 498 12.53 2.94 -25.24
C ARG A 498 11.30 2.28 -25.83
N LEU A 499 10.14 2.93 -25.76
CA LEU A 499 8.89 2.43 -26.34
C LEU A 499 8.95 2.39 -27.87
N LEU A 500 9.48 3.44 -28.52
CA LEU A 500 9.69 3.45 -29.97
C LEU A 500 10.66 2.37 -30.43
N ALA A 501 11.78 2.19 -29.71
CA ALA A 501 12.72 1.12 -29.99
C ALA A 501 12.06 -0.27 -29.87
N HIS A 502 11.21 -0.45 -28.86
CA HIS A 502 10.43 -1.67 -28.69
C HIS A 502 9.47 -1.90 -29.86
N TYR A 503 8.60 -0.93 -30.18
CA TYR A 503 7.62 -1.08 -31.27
C TYR A 503 8.27 -1.29 -32.64
N ARG A 504 9.40 -0.61 -32.93
CA ARG A 504 10.15 -0.84 -34.18
C ARG A 504 10.71 -2.25 -34.28
N ALA A 505 11.02 -2.89 -33.15
CA ALA A 505 11.54 -4.26 -33.13
C ALA A 505 10.42 -5.32 -33.14
N THR A 506 9.22 -4.99 -32.63
CA THR A 506 8.15 -5.98 -32.41
C THR A 506 6.96 -5.85 -33.34
N THR A 507 6.74 -4.69 -33.96
CA THR A 507 5.54 -4.39 -34.75
C THR A 507 5.90 -3.79 -36.11
N ALA A 508 5.07 -4.03 -37.12
CA ALA A 508 5.29 -3.51 -38.48
C ALA A 508 4.94 -2.01 -38.60
N ALA A 509 4.01 -1.52 -37.78
CA ALA A 509 3.56 -0.13 -37.75
C ALA A 509 3.44 0.35 -36.31
N LEU A 510 3.59 1.67 -36.10
CA LEU A 510 3.46 2.27 -34.78
C LEU A 510 1.99 2.27 -34.32
N PRO A 511 1.72 2.09 -33.03
CA PRO A 511 0.37 2.26 -32.49
C PRO A 511 -0.12 3.70 -32.67
N ALA A 512 -1.43 3.87 -32.91
CA ALA A 512 -2.03 5.18 -33.18
C ALA A 512 -1.79 6.20 -32.04
N TRP A 513 -1.85 5.78 -30.77
CA TRP A 513 -1.56 6.66 -29.64
C TRP A 513 -0.09 7.13 -29.65
N CYS A 514 0.83 6.29 -30.14
CA CYS A 514 2.26 6.60 -30.18
C CYS A 514 2.55 7.62 -31.30
N GLU A 515 1.91 7.47 -32.46
CA GLU A 515 1.92 8.46 -33.54
C GLU A 515 1.34 9.81 -33.09
N ALA A 516 0.21 9.78 -32.36
CA ALA A 516 -0.39 10.95 -31.76
C ALA A 516 0.52 11.60 -30.70
N PHE A 517 1.22 10.80 -29.89
CA PHE A 517 2.18 11.29 -28.90
C PHE A 517 3.37 11.99 -29.56
N MET A 518 3.85 11.46 -30.70
CA MET A 518 4.92 12.08 -31.49
C MET A 518 4.52 13.43 -32.07
N THR A 519 3.39 13.48 -32.75
CA THR A 519 2.90 14.72 -33.37
C THR A 519 2.56 15.77 -32.32
N THR A 520 1.86 15.38 -31.25
CA THR A 520 1.51 16.27 -30.14
C THR A 520 2.75 16.76 -29.41
N GLY A 521 3.68 15.87 -29.05
CA GLY A 521 4.89 16.24 -28.32
C GLY A 521 5.83 17.13 -29.12
N TYR A 522 5.95 16.91 -30.43
CA TYR A 522 6.75 17.76 -31.31
C TYR A 522 6.21 19.19 -31.35
N ALA A 523 4.90 19.34 -31.61
CA ALA A 523 4.25 20.66 -31.63
C ALA A 523 4.28 21.34 -30.24
N HIS A 524 4.01 20.58 -29.18
CA HIS A 524 3.97 21.06 -27.81
C HIS A 524 5.34 21.55 -27.33
N TYR A 525 6.40 20.76 -27.49
CA TYR A 525 7.74 21.19 -27.09
C TYR A 525 8.29 22.30 -27.97
N CYS A 526 8.00 22.36 -29.28
CA CYS A 526 8.32 23.54 -30.09
C CYS A 526 7.67 24.81 -29.52
N THR A 527 6.44 24.71 -29.01
CA THR A 527 5.71 25.85 -28.42
C THR A 527 6.30 26.26 -27.06
N LEU A 528 6.67 25.31 -26.21
CA LEU A 528 7.24 25.59 -24.88
C LEU A 528 8.72 25.99 -24.90
N LEU A 529 9.46 25.65 -25.96
CA LEU A 529 10.91 25.81 -26.02
C LEU A 529 11.36 27.25 -25.73
N PRO A 530 10.80 28.32 -26.35
CA PRO A 530 11.24 29.68 -26.11
C PRO A 530 11.08 30.10 -24.65
N SER A 531 9.95 29.77 -24.02
CA SER A 531 9.71 30.06 -22.60
C SER A 531 10.66 29.27 -21.69
N ALA A 532 10.90 27.99 -21.97
CA ALA A 532 11.78 27.15 -21.15
C ALA A 532 13.25 27.63 -21.18
N PHE A 533 13.68 28.25 -22.29
CA PHE A 533 15.01 28.85 -22.39
C PHE A 533 15.18 30.11 -21.52
N VAL A 534 14.11 30.85 -21.24
CA VAL A 534 14.16 32.10 -20.46
C VAL A 534 13.80 31.87 -18.99
N ASP A 535 13.01 30.84 -18.69
CA ASP A 535 12.56 30.52 -17.33
C ASP A 535 13.71 30.04 -16.43
N ASP A 536 14.05 30.78 -15.38
CA ASP A 536 15.11 30.42 -14.44
C ASP A 536 14.82 29.14 -13.63
N GLU A 537 13.56 28.76 -13.47
CA GLU A 537 13.17 27.51 -12.77
C GLU A 537 13.41 26.28 -13.65
N ALA A 538 13.31 26.42 -14.97
CA ALA A 538 13.59 25.35 -15.93
C ALA A 538 15.10 25.07 -16.01
N GLY A 539 15.54 23.95 -15.45
CA GLY A 539 16.95 23.54 -15.47
C GLY A 539 17.49 23.22 -16.88
N THR A 540 18.81 23.36 -17.04
CA THR A 540 19.55 23.07 -18.29
C THR A 540 19.31 21.63 -18.78
N ARG A 541 19.16 20.67 -17.87
CA ARG A 541 18.88 19.27 -18.20
C ARG A 541 17.51 19.10 -18.86
N GLN A 542 16.49 19.76 -18.35
CA GLN A 542 15.12 19.71 -18.85
C GLN A 542 15.05 20.28 -20.28
N VAL A 543 15.63 21.47 -20.49
CA VAL A 543 15.71 22.10 -21.82
C VAL A 543 16.52 21.24 -22.80
N GLY A 544 17.63 20.65 -22.33
CA GLY A 544 18.41 19.69 -23.11
C GLY A 544 17.60 18.46 -23.53
N ALA A 545 16.75 17.92 -22.66
CA ALA A 545 15.85 16.81 -22.96
C ALA A 545 14.73 17.21 -23.95
N MET A 546 14.18 18.42 -23.88
CA MET A 546 13.23 18.90 -24.89
C MET A 546 13.87 18.94 -26.28
N LEU A 547 15.06 19.53 -26.40
CA LEU A 547 15.84 19.50 -27.64
C LEU A 547 16.15 18.07 -28.05
N GLY A 548 16.44 17.19 -27.08
CA GLY A 548 16.71 15.77 -27.30
C GLY A 548 15.51 15.07 -27.92
N PHE A 549 14.30 15.36 -27.45
CA PHE A 549 13.05 14.89 -28.04
C PHE A 549 12.91 15.42 -29.47
N LEU A 550 13.00 16.73 -29.66
CA LEU A 550 12.77 17.40 -30.94
C LEU A 550 13.73 16.93 -32.02
N PHE A 551 15.04 16.85 -31.75
CA PHE A 551 16.04 16.43 -32.74
C PHE A 551 16.09 14.92 -32.95
N SER A 552 16.06 14.11 -31.89
CA SER A 552 16.21 12.66 -32.06
C SER A 552 14.98 11.99 -32.67
N LEU A 553 13.81 12.60 -32.50
CA LEU A 553 12.53 12.09 -33.00
C LEU A 553 12.03 12.88 -34.23
N GLU A 554 12.80 13.88 -34.71
CA GLU A 554 12.44 14.75 -35.84
C GLU A 554 12.02 13.93 -37.08
N SER A 555 12.86 12.98 -37.49
CA SER A 555 12.57 12.13 -38.66
C SER A 555 11.23 11.40 -38.56
N VAL A 556 10.82 11.00 -37.36
CA VAL A 556 9.52 10.34 -37.14
C VAL A 556 8.41 11.37 -37.21
N ALA A 557 8.56 12.49 -36.52
CA ALA A 557 7.57 13.57 -36.52
C ALA A 557 7.30 14.08 -37.94
N LEU A 558 8.34 14.31 -38.75
CA LEU A 558 8.21 14.72 -40.15
C LEU A 558 7.49 13.67 -41.00
N SER A 559 7.78 12.37 -40.79
CA SER A 559 7.07 11.29 -41.50
C SER A 559 5.58 11.21 -41.16
N LEU A 560 5.20 11.74 -40.00
CA LEU A 560 3.81 11.83 -39.52
C LEU A 560 3.15 13.19 -39.85
N GLY A 561 3.81 14.03 -40.65
CA GLY A 561 3.25 15.30 -41.15
C GLY A 561 3.58 16.55 -40.32
N CYS A 562 4.50 16.48 -39.36
CA CYS A 562 5.03 17.70 -38.71
C CYS A 562 5.92 18.50 -39.67
N ASP A 563 6.06 19.80 -39.42
CA ASP A 563 6.90 20.69 -40.22
C ASP A 563 8.14 21.14 -39.43
N ARG A 564 9.32 20.95 -40.04
CA ARG A 564 10.61 21.39 -39.50
C ARG A 564 10.66 22.90 -39.27
N SER A 565 9.90 23.69 -40.02
CA SER A 565 9.84 25.15 -39.85
C SER A 565 9.40 25.55 -38.43
N GLN A 566 8.58 24.73 -37.76
CA GLN A 566 8.15 24.96 -36.38
C GLN A 566 9.33 24.95 -35.40
N LEU A 567 10.24 24.00 -35.57
CA LEU A 567 11.43 23.88 -34.74
C LEU A 567 12.43 25.01 -35.01
N GLU A 568 12.62 25.37 -36.28
CA GLU A 568 13.51 26.47 -36.67
C GLU A 568 13.02 27.81 -36.10
N LEU A 569 11.71 28.08 -36.17
CA LEU A 569 11.09 29.25 -35.57
C LEU A 569 11.19 29.24 -34.04
N ALA A 570 10.92 28.10 -33.40
CA ALA A 570 11.04 27.97 -31.95
C ALA A 570 12.47 28.27 -31.47
N VAL A 571 13.49 27.68 -32.11
CA VAL A 571 14.90 27.94 -31.77
C VAL A 571 15.28 29.40 -32.06
N ALA A 572 14.77 30.00 -33.14
CA ALA A 572 15.01 31.42 -33.44
C ALA A 572 14.40 32.38 -32.41
N GLN A 573 13.33 31.97 -31.72
CA GLN A 573 12.68 32.74 -30.66
C GLN A 573 13.33 32.57 -29.27
N CYS A 574 14.28 31.66 -29.12
CA CYS A 574 14.98 31.43 -27.86
C CYS A 574 16.05 32.50 -27.61
N HIS A 575 15.98 33.20 -26.48
CA HIS A 575 16.92 34.27 -26.10
C HIS A 575 17.36 34.13 -24.63
N PRO A 576 18.07 33.04 -24.25
CA PRO A 576 18.52 32.84 -22.89
C PRO A 576 19.63 33.82 -22.50
N GLU A 577 19.65 34.23 -21.24
CA GLU A 577 20.76 35.01 -20.65
C GLU A 577 21.72 34.11 -19.86
N ALA A 578 21.21 33.04 -19.26
CA ALA A 578 22.01 32.11 -18.46
C ALA A 578 23.08 31.39 -19.31
N PRO A 579 24.38 31.42 -18.92
CA PRO A 579 25.49 30.84 -19.66
C PRO A 579 25.28 29.41 -20.18
N ALA A 580 24.74 28.52 -19.32
CA ALA A 580 24.52 27.13 -19.69
C ALA A 580 23.44 26.98 -20.78
N LYS A 581 22.39 27.80 -20.73
CA LYS A 581 21.32 27.80 -21.72
C LYS A 581 21.75 28.48 -23.02
N VAL A 582 22.62 29.50 -22.96
CA VAL A 582 23.25 30.08 -24.16
C VAL A 582 24.06 29.03 -24.91
N ALA A 583 24.86 28.22 -24.20
CA ALA A 583 25.60 27.11 -24.81
C ALA A 583 24.67 26.05 -25.45
N LEU A 584 23.58 25.68 -24.78
CA LEU A 584 22.54 24.80 -25.36
C LEU A 584 21.93 25.38 -26.63
N LEU A 585 21.60 26.68 -26.64
CA LEU A 585 21.04 27.34 -27.82
C LEU A 585 22.05 27.34 -28.98
N TRP A 586 23.33 27.59 -28.72
CA TRP A 586 24.35 27.52 -29.74
C TRP A 586 24.50 26.11 -30.31
N ALA A 587 24.42 25.08 -29.47
CA ALA A 587 24.41 23.70 -29.92
C ALA A 587 23.17 23.37 -30.78
N ALA A 588 22.00 23.84 -30.38
CA ALA A 588 20.76 23.68 -31.15
C ALA A 588 20.85 24.37 -32.52
N ARG A 589 21.36 25.61 -32.57
CA ARG A 589 21.59 26.34 -33.83
C ARG A 589 22.61 25.65 -34.72
N HIS A 590 23.65 25.05 -34.13
CA HIS A 590 24.62 24.26 -34.87
C HIS A 590 23.96 23.02 -35.51
N GLN A 591 23.15 22.29 -34.74
CA GLN A 591 22.42 21.11 -35.22
C GLN A 591 21.43 21.44 -36.34
N LEU A 592 20.84 22.63 -36.32
CA LEU A 592 19.97 23.14 -37.40
C LEU A 592 20.74 23.71 -38.61
N GLY A 593 22.07 23.80 -38.56
CA GLY A 593 22.89 24.40 -39.62
C GLY A 593 22.88 25.94 -39.64
N LEU A 594 22.33 26.58 -38.61
CA LEU A 594 22.24 28.04 -38.45
C LEU A 594 23.50 28.66 -37.82
N LEU A 595 24.40 27.83 -37.28
CA LEU A 595 25.67 28.25 -36.69
C LEU A 595 26.80 27.30 -37.14
N PRO A 596 27.70 27.71 -38.05
CA PRO A 596 28.84 26.91 -38.45
C PRO A 596 29.76 26.59 -37.27
N LEU A 597 30.39 25.41 -37.28
CA LEU A 597 31.30 25.00 -36.20
C LEU A 597 32.49 25.96 -36.03
N THR A 598 32.97 26.56 -37.11
CA THR A 598 34.04 27.57 -37.09
C THR A 598 33.63 28.84 -36.33
N GLU A 599 32.38 29.28 -36.50
CA GLU A 599 31.85 30.42 -35.77
C GLU A 599 31.60 30.07 -34.30
N LEU A 600 31.10 28.87 -34.01
CA LEU A 600 30.95 28.37 -32.65
C LEU A 600 32.30 28.34 -31.90
N ARG A 601 33.37 27.87 -32.57
CA ARG A 601 34.74 27.94 -32.05
C ARG A 601 35.20 29.36 -31.75
N ALA A 602 34.95 30.30 -32.67
CA ALA A 602 35.32 31.69 -32.49
C ALA A 602 34.64 32.30 -31.26
N ARG A 603 33.32 32.06 -31.08
CA ARG A 603 32.57 32.50 -29.90
C ARG A 603 33.15 31.95 -28.60
N CYS A 604 33.47 30.65 -28.54
CA CYS A 604 34.11 30.06 -27.35
C CYS A 604 35.52 30.64 -27.09
N ALA A 605 36.29 30.91 -28.14
CA ALA A 605 37.60 31.53 -28.01
C ALA A 605 37.51 32.97 -27.47
N GLU A 606 36.51 33.74 -27.90
CA GLU A 606 36.21 35.10 -27.40
C GLU A 606 35.82 35.07 -25.91
N LEU A 607 34.98 34.11 -25.49
CA LEU A 607 34.63 33.94 -24.07
C LEU A 607 35.87 33.66 -23.20
N LEU A 608 36.77 32.79 -23.66
CA LEU A 608 38.01 32.46 -22.95
C LEU A 608 39.02 33.62 -22.95
N ALA A 609 38.96 34.50 -23.94
CA ALA A 609 39.83 35.68 -24.04
C ALA A 609 39.37 36.85 -23.16
N ASN A 610 38.11 36.84 -22.68
CA ASN A 610 37.54 37.93 -21.87
C ASN A 610 37.63 37.62 -20.37
N PRO A 611 38.52 38.31 -19.60
CA PRO A 611 38.72 38.03 -18.18
C PRO A 611 37.46 38.17 -17.32
N LEU A 612 36.49 38.99 -17.73
CA LEU A 612 35.24 39.19 -16.98
C LEU A 612 34.26 38.03 -17.12
N VAL A 613 34.38 37.23 -18.19
CA VAL A 613 33.44 36.13 -18.51
C VAL A 613 34.02 34.76 -18.12
N VAL A 614 35.35 34.65 -18.06
CA VAL A 614 36.08 33.43 -17.67
C VAL A 614 35.51 32.77 -16.40
N PRO A 615 35.16 33.48 -15.30
CA PRO A 615 34.57 32.83 -14.12
C PRO A 615 33.25 32.09 -14.38
N ALA A 616 32.47 32.50 -15.39
CA ALA A 616 31.22 31.86 -15.80
C ALA A 616 31.41 30.74 -16.85
N PHE A 617 32.61 30.59 -17.43
CA PHE A 617 32.90 29.58 -18.47
C PHE A 617 32.55 28.14 -18.08
N PRO A 618 32.74 27.67 -16.83
CA PRO A 618 32.30 26.35 -16.41
C PRO A 618 30.80 26.09 -16.63
N GLN A 619 29.96 27.13 -16.56
CA GLN A 619 28.53 27.00 -16.81
C GLN A 619 28.23 26.83 -18.32
N TYR A 620 28.98 27.51 -19.21
CA TYR A 620 28.90 27.25 -20.65
C TYR A 620 29.34 25.82 -20.99
N LEU A 621 30.42 25.34 -20.38
CA LEU A 621 30.86 23.94 -20.51
C LEU A 621 29.78 22.96 -20.04
N ALA A 622 29.15 23.21 -18.89
CA ALA A 622 28.03 22.39 -18.42
C ALA A 622 26.88 22.36 -19.43
N GLY A 623 26.54 23.50 -20.03
CA GLY A 623 25.55 23.58 -21.11
C GLY A 623 25.90 22.75 -22.35
N PHE A 624 27.17 22.79 -22.77
CA PHE A 624 27.64 21.94 -23.88
C PHE A 624 27.65 20.45 -23.56
N VAL A 625 27.95 20.07 -22.31
CA VAL A 625 27.84 18.67 -21.86
C VAL A 625 26.38 18.23 -21.94
N HIS A 626 25.42 19.03 -21.47
CA HIS A 626 23.99 18.76 -21.64
C HIS A 626 23.57 18.69 -23.11
N ALA A 627 24.21 19.45 -23.99
CA ALA A 627 23.93 19.41 -25.42
C ALA A 627 24.33 18.09 -26.10
N LEU A 628 25.12 17.23 -25.46
CA LEU A 628 25.55 15.95 -26.06
C LEU A 628 24.42 14.93 -26.20
N GLU A 629 23.36 15.03 -25.40
CA GLU A 629 22.17 14.20 -25.59
C GLU A 629 21.40 14.58 -26.88
N PRO A 630 21.03 15.86 -27.10
CA PRO A 630 20.42 16.28 -28.36
C PRO A 630 21.37 16.29 -29.56
N VAL A 631 22.66 16.58 -29.34
CA VAL A 631 23.65 16.84 -30.39
C VAL A 631 24.94 16.04 -30.11
N PRO A 632 24.92 14.70 -30.22
CA PRO A 632 26.07 13.86 -29.90
C PRO A 632 27.30 14.13 -30.79
N GLY A 633 27.08 14.69 -31.99
CA GLY A 633 28.15 15.09 -32.92
C GLY A 633 29.05 16.21 -32.40
N LEU A 634 28.65 16.93 -31.34
CA LEU A 634 29.49 17.95 -30.70
C LEU A 634 30.53 17.37 -29.73
N ALA A 635 30.55 16.06 -29.46
CA ALA A 635 31.52 15.45 -28.53
C ALA A 635 32.98 15.84 -28.81
N PRO A 636 33.50 15.81 -30.07
CA PRO A 636 34.87 16.23 -30.35
C PRO A 636 35.10 17.72 -30.03
N PHE A 637 34.11 18.56 -30.27
CA PHE A 637 34.17 20.00 -29.97
C PHE A 637 34.18 20.27 -28.46
N VAL A 638 33.42 19.51 -27.67
CA VAL A 638 33.44 19.65 -26.21
C VAL A 638 34.80 19.23 -25.64
N VAL A 639 35.37 18.13 -26.12
CA VAL A 639 36.74 17.71 -25.76
C VAL A 639 37.77 18.76 -26.17
N GLU A 640 37.68 19.30 -27.38
CA GLU A 640 38.53 20.41 -27.88
C GLU A 640 38.43 21.64 -26.97
N THR A 641 37.20 22.06 -26.62
CA THR A 641 36.94 23.26 -25.82
C THR A 641 37.45 23.11 -24.39
N MET A 642 37.20 21.95 -23.77
CA MET A 642 37.75 21.62 -22.44
C MET A 642 39.27 21.63 -22.47
N SER A 643 39.88 20.94 -23.44
CA SER A 643 41.34 20.86 -23.57
C SER A 643 41.97 22.24 -23.79
N THR A 644 41.33 23.09 -24.60
CA THR A 644 41.80 24.46 -24.87
C THR A 644 41.70 25.35 -23.64
N ALA A 645 40.63 25.22 -22.84
CA ALA A 645 40.48 25.99 -21.60
C ALA A 645 41.57 25.61 -20.58
N PHE A 646 41.81 24.31 -20.38
CA PHE A 646 42.86 23.82 -19.47
C PHE A 646 44.27 24.16 -19.96
N ALA A 647 44.51 24.23 -21.27
CA ALA A 647 45.82 24.60 -21.81
C ALA A 647 46.13 26.10 -21.73
N ARG A 648 45.12 26.97 -21.71
CA ARG A 648 45.29 28.44 -21.79
C ARG A 648 45.19 29.15 -20.45
N LEU A 649 44.41 28.64 -19.51
CA LEU A 649 44.11 29.35 -18.27
C LEU A 649 45.12 28.98 -17.17
N PRO A 650 45.54 29.93 -16.33
CA PRO A 650 46.49 29.66 -15.25
C PRO A 650 45.81 28.95 -14.06
N ASP A 651 46.59 28.23 -13.25
CA ASP A 651 46.11 27.46 -12.09
C ASP A 651 45.21 28.24 -11.11
N PRO A 652 45.45 29.53 -10.79
CA PRO A 652 44.56 30.30 -9.90
C PRO A 652 43.12 30.45 -10.44
N VAL A 653 42.92 30.30 -11.75
CA VAL A 653 41.62 30.33 -12.41
C VAL A 653 41.04 28.92 -12.54
N LEU A 654 41.86 27.92 -12.85
CA LEU A 654 41.42 26.54 -13.07
C LEU A 654 41.06 25.81 -11.78
N LEU A 655 41.83 25.98 -10.71
CA LEU A 655 41.61 25.25 -9.45
C LEU A 655 40.21 25.49 -8.85
N PRO A 656 39.66 26.73 -8.85
CA PRO A 656 38.28 26.98 -8.45
C PRO A 656 37.20 26.30 -9.33
N TRP A 657 37.50 25.96 -10.58
CA TRP A 657 36.53 25.31 -11.49
C TRP A 657 36.35 23.83 -11.21
N LEU A 658 37.39 23.14 -10.72
CA LEU A 658 37.42 21.70 -10.59
C LEU A 658 36.23 21.14 -9.78
N PRO A 659 35.83 21.70 -8.61
CA PRO A 659 34.67 21.21 -7.89
C PRO A 659 33.38 21.27 -8.71
N THR A 660 33.11 22.38 -9.41
CA THR A 660 31.92 22.57 -10.24
C THR A 660 31.90 21.63 -11.44
N LEU A 661 33.04 21.46 -12.13
CA LEU A 661 33.16 20.55 -13.25
C LEU A 661 32.99 19.08 -12.83
N ILE A 662 33.62 18.68 -11.71
CA ILE A 662 33.51 17.32 -11.16
C ILE A 662 32.08 17.03 -10.71
N THR A 663 31.44 17.95 -9.99
CA THR A 663 30.04 17.78 -9.56
C THR A 663 29.09 17.68 -10.74
N THR A 664 29.22 18.58 -11.72
CA THR A 664 28.44 18.53 -12.98
C THR A 664 28.62 17.19 -13.69
N LEU A 665 29.86 16.73 -13.89
CA LEU A 665 30.13 15.44 -14.53
C LEU A 665 29.70 14.24 -13.69
N ARG A 666 29.72 14.32 -12.36
CA ARG A 666 29.28 13.24 -11.47
C ARG A 666 27.76 13.10 -11.47
N ASP A 667 27.04 14.22 -11.38
CA ASP A 667 25.58 14.24 -11.39
C ASP A 667 25.01 13.81 -12.76
N GLN A 668 25.82 13.89 -13.81
CA GLN A 668 25.50 13.55 -15.20
C GLN A 668 26.26 12.31 -15.71
N GLY A 669 26.99 11.64 -14.82
CA GLY A 669 28.06 10.69 -15.11
C GLY A 669 27.69 9.35 -15.75
N PRO A 670 26.50 8.76 -15.53
CA PRO A 670 26.22 7.42 -16.06
C PRO A 670 26.07 7.38 -17.59
N GLU A 671 25.56 8.45 -18.21
CA GLU A 671 25.16 8.44 -19.62
C GLU A 671 26.12 9.25 -20.52
N LEU A 672 26.57 10.43 -20.08
CA LEU A 672 27.32 11.38 -20.93
C LEU A 672 28.85 11.25 -20.78
N VAL A 673 29.36 10.93 -19.58
CA VAL A 673 30.80 10.76 -19.34
C VAL A 673 31.41 9.64 -20.18
N PRO A 674 30.77 8.46 -20.37
CA PRO A 674 31.31 7.44 -21.25
C PRO A 674 31.51 7.90 -22.70
N LEU A 675 30.67 8.81 -23.20
CA LEU A 675 30.84 9.39 -24.54
C LEU A 675 32.09 10.26 -24.59
N LEU A 676 32.25 11.17 -23.64
CA LEU A 676 33.42 12.05 -23.53
C LEU A 676 34.71 11.27 -23.31
N VAL A 677 34.70 10.22 -22.47
CA VAL A 677 35.86 9.36 -22.23
C VAL A 677 36.24 8.57 -23.48
N ARG A 678 35.26 8.02 -24.21
CA ARG A 678 35.52 7.35 -25.49
C ARG A 678 36.10 8.32 -26.52
N GLU A 679 35.58 9.54 -26.57
CA GLU A 679 36.07 10.55 -27.51
C GLU A 679 37.47 11.05 -27.14
N ALA A 680 37.73 11.31 -25.86
CA ALA A 680 39.07 11.63 -25.36
C ALA A 680 40.06 10.50 -25.65
N GLY A 681 39.69 9.24 -25.41
CA GLY A 681 40.54 8.08 -25.71
C GLY A 681 40.82 7.89 -27.21
N ARG A 682 39.96 8.40 -28.11
CA ARG A 682 40.24 8.46 -29.56
C ARG A 682 41.13 9.63 -29.96
N THR A 683 41.11 10.69 -29.17
CA THR A 683 41.78 11.96 -29.49
C THR A 683 43.21 12.01 -28.96
N PHE A 684 43.41 11.62 -27.70
CA PHE A 684 44.71 11.65 -27.02
C PHE A 684 45.53 10.38 -27.30
N PRO A 685 46.87 10.48 -27.35
CA PRO A 685 47.74 9.32 -27.55
C PRO A 685 47.71 8.37 -26.34
N GLY A 686 48.03 7.09 -26.57
CA GLY A 686 47.92 6.04 -25.54
C GLY A 686 49.09 5.98 -24.55
N GLY A 687 50.23 6.59 -24.90
CA GLY A 687 51.44 6.59 -24.08
C GLY A 687 52.02 8.00 -23.84
N LEU A 688 52.66 8.21 -22.69
CA LEU A 688 53.29 9.50 -22.33
C LEU A 688 54.37 9.93 -23.32
N THR A 689 55.14 8.99 -23.87
CA THR A 689 56.19 9.27 -24.86
C THR A 689 55.64 9.75 -26.21
N GLU A 690 54.38 9.45 -26.51
CA GLU A 690 53.71 9.90 -27.74
C GLU A 690 53.13 11.30 -27.57
N LEU A 691 52.94 11.77 -26.32
CA LEU A 691 52.39 13.09 -26.00
C LEU A 691 53.36 14.21 -26.39
N ASP A 692 54.66 14.01 -26.21
CA ASP A 692 55.70 15.02 -26.52
C ASP A 692 55.72 15.42 -28.01
N ALA A 693 55.30 14.53 -28.90
CA ALA A 693 55.23 14.76 -30.35
C ALA A 693 53.78 14.93 -30.86
N TRP A 694 52.78 14.89 -29.97
CA TRP A 694 51.38 14.92 -30.35
C TRP A 694 50.89 16.34 -30.63
N VAL A 695 50.36 16.55 -31.84
CA VAL A 695 49.69 17.79 -32.23
C VAL A 695 48.18 17.54 -32.20
N PRO A 696 47.40 18.29 -31.40
CA PRO A 696 45.96 18.15 -31.35
C PRO A 696 45.32 18.28 -32.73
N PRO A 697 44.29 17.46 -33.05
CA PRO A 697 43.68 17.44 -34.38
C PRO A 697 43.05 18.79 -34.78
N TRP A 698 42.59 19.58 -33.80
CA TRP A 698 42.02 20.92 -34.01
C TRP A 698 43.06 22.04 -34.23
N GLN A 699 44.36 21.75 -34.08
CA GLN A 699 45.44 22.70 -34.43
C GLN A 699 46.02 22.47 -35.83
N ARG A 700 45.64 21.36 -36.49
CA ARG A 700 46.08 21.10 -37.87
C ARG A 700 45.31 22.03 -38.81
N PRO A 701 45.98 22.80 -39.70
CA PRO A 701 45.30 23.61 -40.68
C PRO A 701 44.39 22.73 -41.55
N ALA A 702 43.17 23.22 -41.83
CA ALA A 702 42.21 22.53 -42.69
C ALA A 702 42.75 22.47 -44.13
N GLY A 703 43.55 21.45 -44.43
CA GLY A 703 44.20 21.27 -45.73
C GLY A 703 44.31 19.79 -46.09
N GLY A 704 43.54 19.38 -47.10
CA GLY A 704 43.66 18.10 -47.80
C GLY A 704 42.54 17.12 -47.54
N THR A 705 41.69 16.92 -48.54
CA THR A 705 40.84 15.73 -48.70
C THR A 705 41.68 14.47 -48.39
N PRO A 706 41.23 13.55 -47.53
CA PRO A 706 41.98 12.33 -47.29
C PRO A 706 42.01 11.51 -48.59
N THR A 707 43.19 11.35 -49.18
CA THR A 707 43.42 10.33 -50.20
C THR A 707 43.09 8.99 -49.55
N ALA A 708 42.06 8.32 -50.04
CA ALA A 708 41.68 6.99 -49.58
C ALA A 708 42.89 6.07 -49.65
N ALA A 709 43.33 5.54 -48.51
CA ALA A 709 44.28 4.44 -48.48
C ALA A 709 43.66 3.24 -49.22
N PRO A 710 44.40 2.54 -50.10
CA PRO A 710 43.86 1.40 -50.80
C PRO A 710 43.53 0.29 -49.80
N LEU A 711 42.28 -0.16 -49.81
CA LEU A 711 41.82 -1.34 -49.07
C LEU A 711 42.67 -2.55 -49.50
N PRO A 712 43.23 -3.35 -48.57
CA PRO A 712 43.84 -4.62 -48.94
C PRO A 712 42.75 -5.53 -49.52
N ALA A 713 42.95 -6.00 -50.75
CA ALA A 713 42.08 -6.97 -51.39
C ALA A 713 41.96 -8.22 -50.51
N GLY A 714 40.76 -8.45 -49.97
CA GLY A 714 40.43 -9.67 -49.26
C GLY A 714 40.62 -10.88 -50.17
N ARG A 715 41.37 -11.87 -49.69
CA ARG A 715 41.48 -13.18 -50.31
C ARG A 715 40.09 -13.81 -50.38
N VAL A 716 39.63 -14.08 -51.60
CA VAL A 716 38.49 -14.95 -51.87
C VAL A 716 38.94 -16.37 -51.58
N THR A 717 38.42 -16.98 -50.52
CA THR A 717 38.48 -18.42 -50.29
C THR A 717 37.38 -19.06 -51.14
N PRO A 718 37.68 -19.91 -52.13
CA PRO A 718 36.63 -20.62 -52.87
C PRO A 718 36.08 -21.74 -52.00
N LEU A 719 34.76 -21.72 -51.78
CA LEU A 719 34.00 -22.84 -51.23
C LEU A 719 33.96 -23.97 -52.27
N LEU A 720 34.53 -25.12 -51.89
CA LEU A 720 33.99 -26.44 -52.18
C LEU A 720 33.55 -27.06 -50.85
#